data_AF-A0AAD6G743-F1
#
_entry.id   AF-A0AAD6G743-F1
#
_cell.length_a   1.000
_cell.length_b   1.000
_cell.length_c   1.000
_cell.angle_alpha   90.00
_cell.angle_beta   90.00
_cell.angle_gamma   90.00
#
_symmetry.space_group_name_H-M   'P 1'
#
loop_
_entity.id
_entity.type
_entity.pdbx_description
1 polymer ?
#
loop_
_entity_poly.entity_id
_entity_poly.type
_entity_poly.pdbx_seq_one_letter_code
_entity_poly.pdbx_strand_id
1 'polypeptide(L)'
;MENGFAATIILQNRDVFASLAEFLRILAGICWTLNYFSMLYTSWRHKLPSTGIFPLCCDVAWEYVYAFVYPSASAHWQGGVRVWFMVHCVVIIFITKYAPNEWTNMPFIRRYIWLVYGIVILGFTAGQLAFATEVGPELGFFYGGVLCQTLASLGPICQIISRNSTRGASILTWLLRAIATFGGFIKLSIYYFIGRDEGPWFESPMCKFYIGLTLILDFTYPFCYYFIKRQESARAAVEMKKANRPFHLDCGEILAMENAKPKVIIVGGSITGLTLAHCLSKAGIDHIVLEKRAEIAPQEGAFIGLWPNGAQVLQQLGLYESLETLTVPVHRMHISYPDGFSFSSLLPKGIHDRLKYPIVSLDRKKVLEVLYEYYPDKSKIITNKKVLKVQLSGQGAIALTDDGQKYHGSLIVGADGVHSQIRSEMWRLADMMNPGLITEMERNRMCLPSKVVKTSLTVEYACVFGISLPIDGLRGGEHVNRYGDKFCVITFHGKGDRVFWFIIQKLDQAYTYPDAPRYSTKDAAALCHKLRDVKILEDVSVGDLWKTRQIATMTALEEGMFEIWHFNRIVLLGDSTHKMAPNIGQGANTAIEDAAVLSSLLNRLIQKGSMENPSNFMIENLLSEYRKLRFERVKSTCARAEFGARFHTRDDWLKAWVGRHIFPHIDRLIETQASNVLIGGGTIDFLPIPERTTGKSTIKWPDGGSPPGTYGLCFGSPAFWLFCFFQV
;
A
#
# COMPACT_ATOMS: atom_id res chain seq x y z
N MET A 1 46.73 -22.46 -42.03
CA MET A 1 46.72 -23.73 -41.27
C MET A 1 46.31 -23.40 -39.84
N GLU A 2 45.55 -24.29 -39.19
CA GLU A 2 44.85 -24.15 -37.90
C GLU A 2 43.42 -23.57 -37.91
N ASN A 3 42.59 -23.92 -38.91
CA ASN A 3 41.13 -23.95 -38.70
C ASN A 3 40.80 -25.29 -38.03
N GLY A 4 40.83 -25.29 -36.70
CA GLY A 4 40.64 -26.47 -35.86
C GLY A 4 39.31 -27.19 -36.10
N PHE A 5 39.27 -28.46 -35.69
CA PHE A 5 38.14 -29.41 -35.75
C PHE A 5 36.73 -28.79 -35.61
N ALA A 6 36.57 -27.77 -34.78
CA ALA A 6 35.31 -27.04 -34.59
C ALA A 6 34.81 -26.29 -35.86
N ALA A 7 35.70 -25.62 -36.61
CA ALA A 7 35.33 -24.90 -37.83
C ALA A 7 34.83 -25.86 -38.93
N THR A 8 35.46 -27.02 -39.05
CA THR A 8 35.06 -28.08 -40.00
C THR A 8 33.67 -28.65 -39.65
N ILE A 9 33.38 -28.89 -38.37
CA ILE A 9 32.07 -29.37 -37.90
C ILE A 9 30.97 -28.33 -38.16
N ILE A 10 31.25 -27.05 -37.90
CA ILE A 10 30.29 -25.95 -38.10
C ILE A 10 29.95 -25.79 -39.58
N LEU A 11 30.96 -25.87 -40.47
CA LEU A 11 30.75 -25.77 -41.92
C LEU A 11 29.99 -26.98 -42.50
N GLN A 12 30.24 -28.19 -41.99
CA GLN A 12 29.50 -29.41 -42.40
C GLN A 12 28.02 -29.39 -41.98
N ASN A 13 27.66 -28.64 -40.95
CA ASN A 13 26.29 -28.54 -40.41
C ASN A 13 25.75 -27.10 -40.47
N ARG A 14 26.08 -26.38 -41.54
CA ARG A 14 25.84 -24.93 -41.67
C ARG A 14 24.41 -24.50 -41.32
N ASP A 15 23.41 -25.24 -41.80
CA ASP A 15 21.99 -24.89 -41.58
C ASP A 15 21.54 -25.07 -40.12
N VAL A 16 22.08 -26.07 -39.43
CA VAL A 16 21.82 -26.32 -38.00
C VAL A 16 22.44 -25.21 -37.16
N PHE A 17 23.68 -24.82 -37.44
CA PHE A 17 24.36 -23.75 -36.73
C PHE A 17 23.76 -22.37 -37.04
N ALA A 18 23.31 -22.12 -38.28
CA ALA A 18 22.57 -20.92 -38.62
C ALA A 18 21.25 -20.82 -37.83
N SER A 19 20.52 -21.93 -37.70
CA SER A 19 19.29 -22.01 -36.89
C SER A 19 19.57 -21.79 -35.41
N LEU A 20 20.65 -22.36 -34.88
CA LEU A 20 21.10 -22.15 -33.50
C LEU A 20 21.46 -20.68 -33.25
N ALA A 21 22.14 -20.01 -34.18
CA ALA A 21 22.48 -18.61 -34.07
C ALA A 21 21.22 -17.71 -34.05
N GLU A 22 20.22 -18.00 -34.90
CA GLU A 22 18.94 -17.27 -34.84
C GLU A 22 18.19 -17.50 -33.51
N PHE A 23 18.20 -18.73 -32.99
CA PHE A 23 17.63 -19.03 -31.67
C PHE A 23 18.34 -18.22 -30.57
N LEU A 24 19.67 -18.21 -30.55
CA LEU A 24 20.46 -17.45 -29.58
C LEU A 24 20.23 -15.94 -29.71
N ARG A 25 20.01 -15.43 -30.93
CA ARG A 25 19.65 -14.02 -31.16
C ARG A 25 18.32 -13.66 -30.50
N ILE A 26 17.29 -14.51 -30.68
CA ILE A 26 15.96 -14.30 -30.08
C ILE A 26 16.05 -14.42 -28.56
N LEU A 27 16.72 -15.46 -28.05
CA LEU A 27 16.91 -15.69 -26.62
C LEU A 27 17.63 -14.51 -25.96
N ALA A 28 18.70 -13.99 -26.58
CA ALA A 28 19.41 -12.82 -26.07
C ALA A 28 18.51 -11.58 -26.03
N GLY A 29 17.69 -11.33 -27.05
CA GLY A 29 16.73 -10.22 -27.05
C GLY A 29 15.69 -10.31 -25.93
N ILE A 30 15.14 -11.51 -25.69
CA ILE A 30 14.20 -11.77 -24.59
C ILE A 30 14.89 -11.56 -23.24
N CYS A 31 16.08 -12.15 -23.04
CA CYS A 31 16.82 -12.04 -21.81
C CYS A 31 17.26 -10.60 -21.50
N TRP A 32 17.67 -9.81 -22.49
CA TRP A 32 17.93 -8.37 -22.31
C TRP A 32 16.68 -7.60 -21.90
N THR A 33 15.56 -7.87 -22.58
CA THR A 33 14.27 -7.24 -22.24
C THR A 33 13.86 -7.55 -20.80
N LEU A 34 13.91 -8.83 -20.41
CA LEU A 34 13.62 -9.26 -19.04
C LEU A 34 14.63 -8.72 -18.04
N ASN A 35 15.90 -8.58 -18.43
CA ASN A 35 16.93 -7.96 -17.60
C ASN A 35 16.56 -6.51 -17.27
N TYR A 36 16.17 -5.69 -18.26
CA TYR A 36 15.73 -4.32 -17.99
C TYR A 36 14.49 -4.27 -17.09
N PHE A 37 13.47 -5.10 -17.33
CA PHE A 37 12.34 -5.19 -16.42
C PHE A 37 12.76 -5.59 -15.00
N SER A 38 13.70 -6.53 -14.87
CA SER A 38 14.26 -6.94 -13.59
C SER A 38 15.04 -5.82 -12.91
N MET A 39 15.80 -5.02 -13.67
CA MET A 39 16.52 -3.84 -13.20
C MET A 39 15.57 -2.77 -12.68
N LEU A 40 14.52 -2.45 -13.44
CA LEU A 40 13.49 -1.50 -13.05
C LEU A 40 12.76 -1.97 -11.79
N TYR A 41 12.37 -3.25 -11.74
CA TYR A 41 11.73 -3.86 -10.58
C TYR A 41 12.63 -3.85 -9.34
N THR A 42 13.90 -4.26 -9.47
CA THR A 42 14.87 -4.29 -8.37
C THR A 42 15.15 -2.88 -7.87
N SER A 43 15.34 -1.92 -8.78
CA SER A 43 15.54 -0.52 -8.43
C SER A 43 14.33 0.08 -7.72
N TRP A 44 13.12 -0.25 -8.19
CA TRP A 44 11.87 0.19 -7.56
C TRP A 44 11.63 -0.46 -6.19
N ARG A 45 11.91 -1.76 -6.04
CA ARG A 45 11.72 -2.53 -4.81
C ARG A 45 12.68 -2.09 -3.71
N HIS A 46 13.96 -1.91 -4.04
CA HIS A 46 15.00 -1.61 -3.06
C HIS A 46 15.30 -0.11 -2.92
N LYS A 47 14.77 0.72 -3.83
CA LYS A 47 14.99 2.18 -3.89
C LYS A 47 16.47 2.57 -4.07
N LEU A 48 17.25 1.66 -4.66
CA LEU A 48 18.67 1.81 -4.99
C LEU A 48 18.89 1.41 -6.44
N PRO A 49 19.77 2.07 -7.20
CA PRO A 49 19.99 1.76 -8.60
C PRO A 49 20.58 0.35 -8.73
N SER A 50 20.01 -0.44 -9.64
CA SER A 50 20.47 -1.80 -9.93
C SER A 50 21.69 -1.85 -10.85
N THR A 51 22.10 -0.73 -11.43
CA THR A 51 23.31 -0.59 -12.24
C THR A 51 23.98 0.75 -11.97
N GLY A 52 25.27 0.85 -12.31
CA GLY A 52 26.05 2.08 -12.14
C GLY A 52 25.63 3.19 -13.11
N ILE A 53 26.02 4.42 -12.79
CA ILE A 53 25.85 5.58 -13.68
C ILE A 53 26.65 5.37 -14.98
N PHE A 54 27.92 4.99 -14.86
CA PHE A 54 28.86 4.91 -15.98
C PHE A 54 28.45 3.89 -17.06
N PRO A 55 28.02 2.65 -16.72
CA PRO A 55 27.55 1.70 -17.73
C PRO A 55 26.39 2.25 -18.56
N LEU A 56 25.36 2.80 -17.90
CA LEU A 56 24.19 3.37 -18.60
C LEU A 56 24.56 4.56 -19.49
N CYS A 57 25.43 5.45 -19.01
CA CYS A 57 25.89 6.57 -19.82
C CYS A 57 26.69 6.12 -21.04
N CYS A 58 27.49 5.06 -20.91
CA CYS A 58 28.25 4.49 -22.00
C CYS A 58 27.32 3.86 -23.05
N ASP A 59 26.31 3.09 -22.62
CA ASP A 59 25.29 2.51 -23.49
C ASP A 59 24.56 3.59 -24.30
N VAL A 60 24.02 4.62 -23.62
CA VAL A 60 23.32 5.74 -24.29
C VAL A 60 24.22 6.48 -25.28
N ALA A 61 25.48 6.71 -24.91
CA ALA A 61 26.44 7.38 -25.79
C ALA A 61 26.77 6.55 -27.04
N TRP A 62 26.98 5.25 -26.87
CA TRP A 62 27.24 4.32 -27.97
C TRP A 62 26.04 4.25 -28.92
N GLU A 63 24.84 4.06 -28.38
CA GLU A 63 23.60 4.00 -29.16
C GLU A 63 23.36 5.31 -29.91
N TYR A 64 23.63 6.45 -29.28
CA TYR A 64 23.50 7.75 -29.95
C TYR A 64 24.44 7.88 -31.16
N VAL A 65 25.73 7.61 -30.95
CA VAL A 65 26.75 7.75 -32.00
C VAL A 65 26.45 6.85 -33.19
N TYR A 66 26.19 5.56 -32.96
CA TYR A 66 26.05 4.61 -34.05
C TYR A 66 24.63 4.46 -34.61
N ALA A 67 23.60 5.03 -33.96
CA ALA A 67 22.25 5.09 -34.53
C ALA A 67 21.96 6.37 -35.32
N PHE A 68 22.61 7.48 -34.96
CA PHE A 68 22.27 8.82 -35.47
C PHE A 68 23.44 9.56 -36.13
N VAL A 69 24.69 9.36 -35.71
CA VAL A 69 25.85 10.09 -36.26
C VAL A 69 26.59 9.27 -37.32
N TYR A 70 26.98 8.05 -36.97
CA TYR A 70 27.68 7.10 -37.86
C TYR A 70 26.86 5.81 -38.01
N PRO A 71 25.77 5.83 -38.78
CA PRO A 71 24.92 4.65 -38.98
C PRO A 71 25.63 3.61 -39.85
N SER A 72 26.45 2.75 -39.25
CA SER A 72 27.29 1.74 -39.92
C SER A 72 26.73 0.33 -39.87
N ALA A 73 25.72 0.07 -39.05
CA ALA A 73 25.07 -1.24 -38.98
C ALA A 73 24.03 -1.42 -40.09
N SER A 74 23.71 -2.67 -40.44
CA SER A 74 22.65 -2.97 -41.41
C SER A 74 21.27 -2.49 -40.93
N ALA A 75 20.33 -2.28 -41.85
CA ALA A 75 19.04 -1.62 -41.57
C ALA A 75 18.25 -2.22 -40.40
N HIS A 76 18.32 -3.54 -40.19
CA HIS A 76 17.65 -4.22 -39.08
C HIS A 76 18.33 -3.93 -37.72
N TRP A 77 19.65 -3.82 -37.68
CA TRP A 77 20.39 -3.41 -36.48
C TRP A 77 20.13 -1.95 -36.12
N GLN A 78 20.05 -1.06 -37.11
CA GLN A 78 19.75 0.36 -36.85
C GLN A 78 18.40 0.57 -36.17
N GLY A 79 17.37 -0.19 -36.58
CA GLY A 79 16.07 -0.19 -35.91
C GLY A 79 16.18 -0.65 -34.44
N GLY A 80 16.94 -1.72 -34.19
CA GLY A 80 17.18 -2.24 -32.85
C GLY A 80 17.90 -1.26 -31.93
N VAL A 81 19.01 -0.66 -32.39
CA VAL A 81 19.83 0.28 -31.60
C VAL A 81 19.03 1.54 -31.22
N ARG A 82 18.16 2.04 -32.11
CA ARG A 82 17.27 3.17 -31.79
C ARG A 82 16.23 2.84 -30.72
N VAL A 83 15.70 1.62 -30.73
CA VAL A 83 14.78 1.16 -29.67
C VAL A 83 15.53 1.07 -28.35
N TRP A 84 16.74 0.52 -28.34
CA TRP A 84 17.55 0.42 -27.13
C TRP A 84 17.97 1.79 -26.57
N PHE A 85 18.29 2.77 -27.43
CA PHE A 85 18.49 4.17 -27.04
C PHE A 85 17.32 4.72 -26.21
N MET A 86 16.09 4.50 -26.68
CA MET A 86 14.89 4.94 -25.97
C MET A 86 14.72 4.20 -24.64
N VAL A 87 14.98 2.89 -24.62
CA VAL A 87 14.92 2.07 -23.39
C VAL A 87 15.92 2.57 -22.35
N HIS A 88 17.18 2.83 -22.72
CA HIS A 88 18.19 3.31 -21.79
C HIS A 88 17.89 4.71 -21.25
N CYS A 89 17.37 5.61 -22.10
CA CYS A 89 16.87 6.91 -21.63
C CYS A 89 15.76 6.74 -20.58
N VAL A 90 14.80 5.84 -20.84
CA VAL A 90 13.74 5.52 -19.88
C VAL A 90 14.31 4.92 -18.59
N VAL A 91 15.31 4.04 -18.67
CA VAL A 91 15.97 3.44 -17.49
C VAL A 91 16.66 4.51 -16.66
N ILE A 92 17.37 5.47 -17.26
CA ILE A 92 18.00 6.60 -16.55
C ILE A 92 16.92 7.46 -15.86
N ILE A 93 15.85 7.82 -16.57
CA ILE A 93 14.74 8.59 -16.01
C ILE A 93 14.08 7.84 -14.85
N PHE A 94 13.90 6.53 -15.00
CA PHE A 94 13.30 5.71 -13.97
C PHE A 94 14.19 5.59 -12.73
N ILE A 95 15.49 5.31 -12.92
CA ILE A 95 16.43 5.17 -11.81
C ILE A 95 16.57 6.50 -11.04
N THR A 96 16.76 7.61 -11.74
CA THR A 96 16.86 8.94 -11.11
C THR A 96 15.59 9.31 -10.32
N LYS A 97 14.42 8.87 -10.79
CA LYS A 97 13.13 9.12 -10.12
C LYS A 97 12.84 8.15 -8.97
N TYR A 98 13.19 6.86 -9.10
CA TYR A 98 12.72 5.80 -8.21
C TYR A 98 13.78 5.14 -7.34
N ALA A 99 15.06 5.53 -7.47
CA ALA A 99 16.16 5.07 -6.63
C ALA A 99 16.79 6.20 -5.77
N PRO A 100 16.02 6.90 -4.92
CA PRO A 100 16.49 8.09 -4.20
C PRO A 100 17.54 7.80 -3.11
N ASN A 101 17.69 6.54 -2.70
CA ASN A 101 18.45 6.20 -1.50
C ASN A 101 19.95 6.02 -1.74
N GLU A 102 20.41 6.03 -2.99
CA GLU A 102 21.83 5.83 -3.30
C GLU A 102 22.70 6.99 -2.83
N TRP A 103 22.18 8.21 -2.99
CA TRP A 103 22.92 9.45 -2.77
C TRP A 103 22.41 10.20 -1.53
N THR A 104 21.81 9.50 -0.57
CA THR A 104 21.33 10.08 0.70
C THR A 104 22.45 10.77 1.48
N ASN A 105 23.64 10.17 1.48
CA ASN A 105 24.82 10.72 2.13
C ASN A 105 25.57 11.75 1.26
N MET A 106 25.09 12.03 0.05
CA MET A 106 25.72 12.94 -0.92
C MET A 106 24.66 13.90 -1.52
N PRO A 107 24.09 14.81 -0.71
CA PRO A 107 22.97 15.68 -1.12
C PRO A 107 23.31 16.58 -2.32
N PHE A 108 24.58 16.94 -2.49
CA PHE A 108 25.06 17.68 -3.66
C PHE A 108 24.88 16.87 -4.96
N ILE A 109 25.35 15.63 -5.00
CA ILE A 109 25.21 14.75 -6.18
C ILE A 109 23.73 14.50 -6.46
N ARG A 110 22.92 14.28 -5.42
CA ARG A 110 21.48 14.07 -5.57
C ARG A 110 20.77 15.27 -6.21
N ARG A 111 21.13 16.49 -5.84
CA ARG A 111 20.56 17.73 -6.40
C ARG A 111 20.92 17.92 -7.87
N TYR A 112 22.12 17.52 -8.26
CA TYR A 112 22.66 17.72 -9.61
C TYR A 112 22.78 16.42 -10.41
N ILE A 113 22.01 15.39 -10.07
CA ILE A 113 22.18 14.06 -10.66
C ILE A 113 21.99 14.07 -12.19
N TRP A 114 21.05 14.87 -12.70
CA TRP A 114 20.85 15.07 -14.13
C TRP A 114 22.05 15.70 -14.83
N LEU A 115 22.73 16.63 -14.17
CA LEU A 115 23.95 17.24 -14.69
C LEU A 115 25.10 16.21 -14.73
N VAL A 116 25.19 15.36 -13.70
CA VAL A 116 26.18 14.27 -13.68
C VAL A 116 25.95 13.29 -14.84
N TYR A 117 24.71 12.84 -15.05
CA TYR A 117 24.38 11.99 -16.21
C TYR A 117 24.73 12.70 -17.53
N GLY A 118 24.36 13.98 -17.68
CA GLY A 118 24.67 14.77 -18.89
C GLY A 118 26.17 14.88 -19.18
N ILE A 119 26.98 15.23 -18.18
CA ILE A 119 28.45 15.35 -18.33
C ILE A 119 29.08 14.01 -18.68
N VAL A 120 28.67 12.93 -18.02
CA VAL A 120 29.23 11.60 -18.25
C VAL A 120 28.82 11.07 -19.63
N ILE A 121 27.57 11.28 -20.06
CA ILE A 121 27.12 10.94 -21.42
C ILE A 121 27.95 11.70 -22.46
N LEU A 122 28.13 13.02 -22.31
CA LEU A 122 28.95 13.81 -23.23
C LEU A 122 30.38 13.30 -23.33
N GLY A 123 31.00 12.94 -22.20
CA GLY A 123 32.33 12.36 -22.17
C GLY A 123 32.43 11.03 -22.93
N PHE A 124 31.47 10.11 -22.69
CA PHE A 124 31.43 8.85 -23.44
C PHE A 124 31.10 9.07 -24.93
N THR A 125 30.22 10.01 -25.28
CA THR A 125 29.92 10.33 -26.67
C THR A 125 31.16 10.81 -27.41
N ALA A 126 31.96 11.68 -26.79
CA ALA A 126 33.24 12.12 -27.36
C ALA A 126 34.20 10.94 -27.58
N GLY A 127 34.29 10.02 -26.62
CA GLY A 127 35.11 8.80 -26.76
C GLY A 127 34.62 7.86 -27.86
N GLN A 128 33.31 7.63 -27.96
CA GLN A 128 32.71 6.79 -29.01
C GLN A 128 32.88 7.42 -30.41
N LEU A 129 32.79 8.76 -30.51
CA LEU A 129 33.08 9.48 -31.76
C LEU A 129 34.55 9.32 -32.16
N ALA A 130 35.47 9.51 -31.21
CA ALA A 130 36.91 9.33 -31.45
C ALA A 130 37.23 7.90 -31.91
N PHE A 131 36.59 6.89 -31.30
CA PHE A 131 36.72 5.50 -31.76
C PHE A 131 36.19 5.31 -33.18
N ALA A 132 34.99 5.82 -33.49
CA ALA A 132 34.41 5.73 -34.82
C ALA A 132 35.29 6.38 -35.90
N THR A 133 35.95 7.49 -35.58
CA THR A 133 36.84 8.18 -36.52
C THR A 133 38.19 7.47 -36.72
N GLU A 134 38.73 6.87 -35.66
CA GLU A 134 40.07 6.26 -35.70
C GLU A 134 40.07 4.88 -36.35
N VAL A 135 39.14 3.99 -35.94
CA VAL A 135 39.10 2.60 -36.43
C VAL A 135 38.04 2.38 -37.52
N GLY A 136 37.29 3.43 -37.86
CA GLY A 136 36.18 3.38 -38.80
C GLY A 136 34.83 3.05 -38.14
N PRO A 137 33.70 3.49 -38.74
CA PRO A 137 32.36 3.33 -38.16
C PRO A 137 31.93 1.88 -37.89
N GLU A 138 32.31 0.93 -38.74
CA GLU A 138 31.91 -0.48 -38.60
C GLU A 138 32.64 -1.16 -37.43
N LEU A 139 33.97 -1.06 -37.38
CA LEU A 139 34.76 -1.60 -36.26
C LEU A 139 34.48 -0.85 -34.95
N GLY A 140 34.30 0.46 -35.03
CA GLY A 140 33.92 1.29 -33.88
C GLY A 140 32.60 0.84 -33.25
N PHE A 141 31.59 0.50 -34.05
CA PHE A 141 30.32 -0.03 -33.56
C PHE A 141 30.53 -1.28 -32.69
N PHE A 142 31.30 -2.26 -33.17
CA PHE A 142 31.57 -3.49 -32.41
C PHE A 142 32.42 -3.24 -31.17
N TYR A 143 33.51 -2.48 -31.28
CA TYR A 143 34.40 -2.20 -30.15
C TYR A 143 33.69 -1.42 -29.05
N GLY A 144 32.92 -0.40 -29.43
CA GLY A 144 32.11 0.38 -28.51
C GLY A 144 31.06 -0.48 -27.81
N GLY A 145 30.41 -1.42 -28.51
CA GLY A 145 29.41 -2.30 -27.93
C GLY A 145 30.01 -3.29 -26.93
N VAL A 146 31.20 -3.82 -27.22
CA VAL A 146 31.93 -4.71 -26.31
C VAL A 146 32.45 -3.95 -25.07
N LEU A 147 32.86 -2.69 -25.23
CA LEU A 147 33.21 -1.82 -24.10
C LEU A 147 32.00 -1.57 -23.20
N CYS A 148 30.84 -1.24 -23.78
CA CYS A 148 29.58 -1.06 -23.05
C CYS A 148 29.23 -2.31 -22.24
N GLN A 149 29.29 -3.48 -22.89
CA GLN A 149 29.06 -4.76 -22.24
C GLN A 149 30.03 -5.02 -21.08
N THR A 150 31.31 -4.69 -21.24
CA THR A 150 32.32 -4.86 -20.18
C THR A 150 31.97 -3.99 -18.98
N LEU A 151 31.58 -2.74 -19.20
CA LEU A 151 31.15 -1.83 -18.13
C LEU A 151 29.85 -2.31 -17.47
N ALA A 152 28.90 -2.85 -18.23
CA ALA A 152 27.66 -3.42 -17.72
C ALA A 152 27.89 -4.64 -16.82
N SER A 153 28.98 -5.41 -17.03
CA SER A 153 29.40 -6.50 -16.15
C SER A 153 30.18 -6.00 -14.93
N LEU A 154 31.05 -4.98 -15.10
CA LEU A 154 31.85 -4.41 -14.01
C LEU A 154 31.00 -3.61 -13.00
N GLY A 155 30.07 -2.80 -13.48
CA GLY A 155 29.28 -1.86 -12.66
C GLY A 155 28.57 -2.51 -11.48
N PRO A 156 27.78 -3.57 -11.67
CA PRO A 156 27.09 -4.28 -10.59
C PRO A 156 28.05 -4.88 -9.54
N ILE A 157 29.25 -5.30 -9.94
CA ILE A 157 30.29 -5.81 -9.02
C ILE A 157 30.83 -4.67 -8.16
N CYS A 158 31.19 -3.55 -8.77
CA CYS A 158 31.64 -2.37 -8.04
C CYS A 158 30.55 -1.87 -7.07
N GLN A 159 29.28 -1.88 -7.49
CA GLN A 159 28.16 -1.48 -6.65
C GLN A 159 27.97 -2.38 -5.43
N ILE A 160 27.95 -3.69 -5.61
CA ILE A 160 27.70 -4.61 -4.48
C ILE A 160 28.87 -4.56 -3.48
N ILE A 161 30.11 -4.47 -3.97
CA ILE A 161 31.30 -4.36 -3.12
C ILE A 161 31.30 -3.03 -2.35
N SER A 162 31.10 -1.91 -3.04
CA SER A 162 31.14 -0.58 -2.41
C SER A 162 30.02 -0.36 -1.40
N ARG A 163 28.81 -0.88 -1.68
CA ARG A 163 27.68 -0.83 -0.73
C ARG A 163 27.84 -1.78 0.44
N ASN A 164 28.65 -2.84 0.30
CA ASN A 164 28.72 -3.96 1.23
C ASN A 164 27.33 -4.50 1.62
N SER A 165 26.42 -4.54 0.64
CA SER A 165 25.04 -4.97 0.83
C SER A 165 24.46 -5.55 -0.46
N THR A 166 23.58 -6.54 -0.32
CA THR A 166 22.85 -7.11 -1.47
C THR A 166 21.65 -6.26 -1.91
N ARG A 167 21.32 -5.17 -1.21
CA ARG A 167 20.20 -4.29 -1.58
C ARG A 167 20.45 -3.60 -2.91
N GLY A 168 19.46 -3.68 -3.81
CA GLY A 168 19.57 -3.17 -5.18
C GLY A 168 20.32 -4.12 -6.13
N ALA A 169 20.89 -5.22 -5.63
CA ALA A 169 21.49 -6.27 -6.44
C ALA A 169 20.51 -7.44 -6.61
N SER A 170 20.61 -8.17 -7.72
CA SER A 170 19.72 -9.29 -8.02
C SER A 170 20.45 -10.38 -8.80
N ILE A 171 20.31 -11.63 -8.34
CA ILE A 171 20.87 -12.79 -9.04
C ILE A 171 20.10 -13.08 -10.33
N LEU A 172 18.79 -12.80 -10.37
CA LEU A 172 17.97 -12.97 -11.56
C LEU A 172 18.37 -11.98 -12.64
N THR A 173 18.60 -10.72 -12.26
CA THR A 173 19.07 -9.66 -13.18
C THR A 173 20.42 -10.06 -13.78
N TRP A 174 21.36 -10.49 -12.95
CA TRP A 174 22.64 -11.02 -13.42
C TRP A 174 22.47 -12.22 -14.35
N LEU A 175 21.65 -13.22 -13.97
CA LEU A 175 21.48 -14.44 -14.76
C LEU A 175 20.92 -14.15 -16.16
N LEU A 176 19.90 -13.28 -16.24
CA LEU A 176 19.30 -12.86 -17.50
C LEU A 176 20.33 -12.14 -18.39
N ARG A 177 21.08 -11.20 -17.80
CA ARG A 177 22.15 -10.48 -18.52
C ARG A 177 23.24 -11.43 -19.00
N ALA A 178 23.72 -12.31 -18.12
CA ALA A 178 24.72 -13.32 -18.42
C ALA A 178 24.28 -14.18 -19.62
N ILE A 179 23.10 -14.80 -19.56
CA ILE A 179 22.58 -15.63 -20.67
C ILE A 179 22.55 -14.84 -21.98
N ALA A 180 22.11 -13.57 -21.94
CA ALA A 180 22.07 -12.73 -23.13
C ALA A 180 23.46 -12.42 -23.69
N THR A 181 24.44 -12.12 -22.82
CA THR A 181 25.83 -11.83 -23.19
C THR A 181 26.54 -13.06 -23.74
N PHE A 182 26.48 -14.20 -23.04
CA PHE A 182 27.06 -15.47 -23.51
C PHE A 182 26.43 -15.92 -24.83
N GLY A 183 25.09 -15.92 -24.91
CA GLY A 183 24.37 -16.27 -26.13
C GLY A 183 24.71 -15.34 -27.30
N GLY A 184 24.88 -14.04 -27.03
CA GLY A 184 25.32 -13.04 -28.00
C GLY A 184 26.71 -13.34 -28.57
N PHE A 185 27.70 -13.63 -27.74
CA PHE A 185 29.05 -13.98 -28.18
C PHE A 185 29.11 -15.31 -28.94
N ILE A 186 28.38 -16.34 -28.49
CA ILE A 186 28.29 -17.63 -29.19
C ILE A 186 27.65 -17.46 -30.57
N LYS A 187 26.52 -16.74 -30.65
CA LYS A 187 25.86 -16.40 -31.93
C LYS A 187 26.83 -15.73 -32.88
N LEU A 188 27.50 -14.69 -32.41
CA LEU A 188 28.43 -13.89 -33.19
C LEU A 188 29.63 -14.74 -33.69
N SER A 189 30.13 -15.66 -32.86
CA SER A 189 31.17 -16.62 -33.25
C SER A 189 30.68 -17.58 -34.34
N ILE A 190 29.43 -18.07 -34.23
CA ILE A 190 28.83 -18.94 -35.26
C ILE A 190 28.72 -18.20 -36.60
N TYR A 191 28.23 -16.96 -36.60
CA TYR A 191 28.10 -16.14 -37.81
C TYR A 191 29.44 -15.90 -38.51
N TYR A 192 30.52 -15.72 -37.75
CA TYR A 192 31.88 -15.66 -38.28
C TYR A 192 32.25 -16.94 -39.04
N PHE A 193 32.12 -18.11 -38.39
CA PHE A 193 32.54 -19.38 -38.98
C PHE A 193 31.69 -19.84 -40.18
N ILE A 194 30.42 -19.42 -40.28
CA ILE A 194 29.56 -19.75 -41.43
C ILE A 194 29.67 -18.74 -42.60
N GLY A 195 30.55 -17.74 -42.48
CA GLY A 195 30.84 -16.76 -43.53
C GLY A 195 29.73 -15.73 -43.76
N ARG A 196 29.04 -15.27 -42.71
CA ARG A 196 28.21 -14.06 -42.80
C ARG A 196 29.10 -12.82 -42.59
N ASP A 197 28.82 -11.72 -43.30
CA ASP A 197 29.56 -10.43 -43.25
C ASP A 197 29.56 -9.71 -41.88
N GLU A 198 29.17 -10.39 -40.80
CA GLU A 198 29.25 -9.90 -39.42
C GLU A 198 30.59 -10.29 -38.76
N GLY A 199 31.66 -10.54 -39.53
CA GLY A 199 32.87 -11.27 -39.09
C GLY A 199 34.18 -10.52 -38.76
N PRO A 200 34.46 -9.28 -39.20
CA PRO A 200 35.79 -8.68 -39.06
C PRO A 200 36.29 -8.49 -37.61
N TRP A 201 35.38 -8.40 -36.64
CA TRP A 201 35.72 -8.16 -35.23
C TRP A 201 36.24 -9.41 -34.52
N PHE A 202 35.92 -10.64 -34.99
CA PHE A 202 36.35 -11.87 -34.32
C PHE A 202 37.86 -12.07 -34.41
N GLU A 203 38.52 -11.50 -35.42
CA GLU A 203 39.97 -11.56 -35.56
C GLU A 203 40.73 -10.51 -34.75
N SER A 204 40.02 -9.50 -34.20
CA SER A 204 40.64 -8.44 -33.41
C SER A 204 41.09 -8.94 -32.03
N PRO A 205 42.39 -8.80 -31.67
CA PRO A 205 42.88 -9.14 -30.34
C PRO A 205 42.18 -8.34 -29.22
N MET A 206 41.80 -7.09 -29.51
CA MET A 206 41.12 -6.21 -28.57
C MET A 206 39.72 -6.72 -28.23
N CYS A 207 38.96 -7.17 -29.24
CA CYS A 207 37.66 -7.83 -29.01
C CYS A 207 37.80 -9.09 -28.17
N LYS A 208 38.75 -9.97 -28.51
CA LYS A 208 39.00 -11.21 -27.75
C LYS A 208 39.33 -10.90 -26.28
N PHE A 209 40.14 -9.87 -26.03
CA PHE A 209 40.47 -9.42 -24.67
C PHE A 209 39.23 -8.96 -23.90
N TYR A 210 38.43 -8.04 -24.44
CA TYR A 210 37.26 -7.54 -23.72
C TYR A 210 36.16 -8.58 -23.53
N ILE A 211 36.00 -9.52 -24.48
CA ILE A 211 35.13 -10.67 -24.30
C ILE A 211 35.63 -11.48 -23.11
N GLY A 212 36.90 -11.88 -23.10
CA GLY A 212 37.49 -12.62 -21.98
C GLY A 212 37.30 -11.91 -20.64
N LEU A 213 37.54 -10.60 -20.60
CA LEU A 213 37.34 -9.76 -19.42
C LEU A 213 35.87 -9.74 -18.96
N THR A 214 34.92 -9.55 -19.89
CA THR A 214 33.49 -9.57 -19.61
C THR A 214 33.07 -10.89 -18.98
N LEU A 215 33.53 -12.01 -19.52
CA LEU A 215 33.22 -13.35 -18.99
C LEU A 215 33.73 -13.51 -17.56
N ILE A 216 34.99 -13.10 -17.30
CA ILE A 216 35.58 -13.14 -15.95
C ILE A 216 34.76 -12.31 -14.97
N LEU A 217 34.38 -11.09 -15.34
CA LEU A 217 33.55 -10.22 -14.51
C LEU A 217 32.18 -10.86 -14.23
N ASP A 218 31.53 -11.41 -15.24
CA ASP A 218 30.22 -12.05 -15.06
C ASP A 218 30.28 -13.30 -14.19
N PHE A 219 31.34 -14.09 -14.25
CA PHE A 219 31.54 -15.18 -13.31
C PHE A 219 31.86 -14.70 -11.90
N THR A 220 32.43 -13.50 -11.72
CA THR A 220 32.81 -12.95 -10.41
C THR A 220 31.60 -12.49 -9.60
N TYR A 221 30.60 -11.88 -10.26
CA TYR A 221 29.41 -11.32 -9.59
C TYR A 221 28.68 -12.28 -8.62
N PRO A 222 28.32 -13.54 -8.98
CA PRO A 222 27.61 -14.44 -8.06
C PRO A 222 28.41 -14.77 -6.80
N PHE A 223 29.75 -14.83 -6.89
CA PHE A 223 30.61 -15.01 -5.70
C PHE A 223 30.52 -13.80 -4.77
N CYS A 224 30.69 -12.59 -5.31
CA CYS A 224 30.54 -11.36 -4.52
C CYS A 224 29.18 -11.28 -3.84
N TYR A 225 28.10 -11.58 -4.58
CA TYR A 225 26.74 -11.61 -4.06
C TYR A 225 26.56 -12.61 -2.92
N TYR A 226 27.07 -13.83 -3.09
CA TYR A 226 26.99 -14.88 -2.08
C TYR A 226 27.71 -14.50 -0.77
N PHE A 227 28.96 -14.03 -0.86
CA PHE A 227 29.74 -13.69 0.33
C PHE A 227 29.15 -12.52 1.11
N ILE A 228 28.70 -11.48 0.42
CA ILE A 228 28.06 -10.31 1.06
C ILE A 228 26.75 -10.72 1.73
N LYS A 229 25.90 -11.52 1.05
CA LYS A 229 24.65 -12.01 1.64
C LYS A 229 24.89 -12.83 2.92
N ARG A 230 25.94 -13.65 2.92
CA ARG A 230 26.33 -14.46 4.09
C ARG A 230 26.77 -13.56 5.24
N GLN A 231 27.52 -12.50 4.96
CA GLN A 231 27.95 -11.52 5.97
C GLN A 231 26.75 -10.74 6.55
N GLU A 232 25.81 -10.31 5.71
CA GLU A 232 24.56 -9.65 6.16
C GLU A 232 23.77 -10.55 7.11
N SER A 233 23.62 -11.83 6.76
CA SER A 233 22.93 -12.83 7.60
C SER A 233 23.63 -13.03 8.95
N ALA A 234 24.97 -13.04 8.96
CA ALA A 234 25.75 -13.16 10.20
C ALA A 234 25.62 -11.93 11.10
N ARG A 235 25.66 -10.71 10.53
CA ARG A 235 25.45 -9.45 11.27
C ARG A 235 24.05 -9.40 11.89
N ALA A 236 23.02 -9.78 11.13
CA ALA A 236 21.65 -9.87 11.63
C ALA A 236 21.52 -10.85 12.81
N ALA A 237 22.20 -11.99 12.76
CA ALA A 237 22.21 -12.97 13.86
C ALA A 237 22.91 -12.44 15.13
N VAL A 238 23.98 -11.63 14.99
CA VAL A 238 24.68 -11.00 16.12
C VAL A 238 23.86 -9.88 16.74
N GLU A 239 23.22 -9.04 15.93
CA GLU A 239 22.31 -7.97 16.40
C GLU A 239 21.09 -8.57 17.13
N MET A 240 20.51 -9.66 16.63
CA MET A 240 19.47 -10.40 17.35
C MET A 240 19.92 -10.93 18.71
N LYS A 241 21.18 -11.36 18.85
CA LYS A 241 21.75 -11.78 20.15
C LYS A 241 21.97 -10.60 21.10
N LYS A 242 22.29 -9.40 20.60
CA LYS A 242 22.46 -8.19 21.43
C LYS A 242 21.12 -7.61 21.91
N ALA A 243 20.08 -7.68 21.08
CA ALA A 243 18.72 -7.26 21.43
C ALA A 243 18.07 -8.09 22.54
N ASN A 244 18.66 -9.24 22.90
CA ASN A 244 18.11 -10.22 23.85
C ASN A 244 18.76 -10.18 25.24
N ARG A 245 19.38 -9.07 25.65
CA ARG A 245 19.84 -8.90 27.06
C ARG A 245 18.64 -8.55 27.96
N PRO A 246 18.42 -9.29 29.07
CA PRO A 246 17.30 -9.00 29.96
C PRO A 246 17.56 -7.69 30.73
N PHE A 247 16.57 -6.79 30.69
CA PHE A 247 16.46 -5.67 31.61
C PHE A 247 15.92 -6.18 32.95
N HIS A 248 16.48 -5.68 34.06
CA HIS A 248 16.03 -6.03 35.42
C HIS A 248 14.55 -5.67 35.60
N LEU A 249 13.71 -6.70 35.65
CA LEU A 249 12.35 -6.70 36.20
C LEU A 249 12.36 -7.57 37.45
N ASP A 250 11.48 -7.25 38.39
CA ASP A 250 11.36 -7.95 39.67
C ASP A 250 10.94 -9.42 39.44
N CYS A 251 11.71 -10.38 39.99
CA CYS A 251 11.53 -11.82 39.73
C CYS A 251 10.15 -12.35 40.15
N GLY A 252 9.47 -11.67 41.10
CA GLY A 252 8.12 -12.03 41.52
C GLY A 252 7.04 -11.76 40.46
N GLU A 253 7.17 -10.71 39.65
CA GLU A 253 6.19 -10.36 38.60
C GLU A 253 6.31 -11.30 37.38
N ILE A 254 7.49 -11.84 37.10
CA ILE A 254 7.74 -12.73 35.94
C ILE A 254 7.11 -14.12 36.16
N LEU A 255 7.27 -14.70 37.35
CA LEU A 255 6.74 -16.03 37.69
C LEU A 255 5.21 -16.07 37.75
N ALA A 256 4.56 -14.95 38.11
CA ALA A 256 3.11 -14.83 38.11
C ALA A 256 2.51 -14.78 36.68
N MET A 257 3.29 -14.35 35.68
CA MET A 257 2.85 -14.20 34.28
C MET A 257 3.05 -15.45 33.42
N GLU A 258 3.97 -16.35 33.80
CA GLU A 258 4.17 -17.63 33.10
C GLU A 258 3.03 -18.63 33.33
N ASN A 259 2.31 -18.51 34.45
CA ASN A 259 1.24 -19.43 34.86
C ASN A 259 -0.19 -18.87 34.69
N ALA A 260 -0.36 -17.68 34.10
CA ALA A 260 -1.66 -17.04 33.95
C ALA A 260 -2.32 -17.36 32.61
N LYS A 261 -3.65 -17.53 32.61
CA LYS A 261 -4.45 -17.66 31.37
C LYS A 261 -4.19 -16.46 30.46
N PRO A 262 -4.10 -16.66 29.13
CA PRO A 262 -3.79 -15.58 28.20
C PRO A 262 -4.85 -14.47 28.28
N LYS A 263 -4.39 -13.24 28.53
CA LYS A 263 -5.24 -12.05 28.69
C LYS A 263 -4.92 -10.98 27.65
N VAL A 264 -5.94 -10.44 26.99
CA VAL A 264 -5.80 -9.36 26.00
C VAL A 264 -6.14 -8.01 26.62
N ILE A 265 -5.22 -7.04 26.52
CA ILE A 265 -5.48 -5.65 26.94
C ILE A 265 -5.86 -4.84 25.71
N ILE A 266 -7.11 -4.37 25.66
CA ILE A 266 -7.62 -3.50 24.60
C ILE A 266 -7.53 -2.05 25.10
N VAL A 267 -6.81 -1.21 24.38
CA VAL A 267 -6.66 0.21 24.73
C VAL A 267 -7.53 1.03 23.79
N GLY A 268 -8.57 1.64 24.34
CA GLY A 268 -9.60 2.40 23.62
C GLY A 268 -10.95 1.67 23.56
N GLY A 269 -11.96 2.23 24.22
CA GLY A 269 -13.37 1.81 24.20
C GLY A 269 -14.14 2.39 23.01
N SER A 270 -13.50 2.45 21.84
CA SER A 270 -14.14 2.86 20.59
C SER A 270 -15.02 1.74 20.02
N ILE A 271 -15.69 1.97 18.89
CA ILE A 271 -16.46 0.91 18.20
C ILE A 271 -15.58 -0.29 17.90
N THR A 272 -14.35 -0.03 17.44
CA THR A 272 -13.35 -1.04 17.17
C THR A 272 -12.99 -1.86 18.42
N GLY A 273 -12.70 -1.18 19.53
CA GLY A 273 -12.30 -1.82 20.78
C GLY A 273 -13.44 -2.61 21.44
N LEU A 274 -14.65 -2.04 21.48
CA LEU A 274 -15.83 -2.73 22.02
C LEU A 274 -16.26 -3.89 21.14
N THR A 275 -16.18 -3.77 19.82
CA THR A 275 -16.45 -4.89 18.90
C THR A 275 -15.46 -6.03 19.16
N LEU A 276 -14.16 -5.73 19.31
CA LEU A 276 -13.18 -6.75 19.66
C LEU A 276 -13.47 -7.39 21.03
N ALA A 277 -13.86 -6.61 22.03
CA ALA A 277 -14.24 -7.14 23.34
C ALA A 277 -15.42 -8.13 23.24
N HIS A 278 -16.45 -7.80 22.46
CA HIS A 278 -17.55 -8.74 22.16
C HIS A 278 -17.05 -10.02 21.49
N CYS A 279 -16.19 -9.92 20.47
CA CYS A 279 -15.62 -11.10 19.81
C CYS A 279 -14.82 -11.98 20.78
N LEU A 280 -13.97 -11.39 21.62
CA LEU A 280 -13.17 -12.13 22.60
C LEU A 280 -14.04 -12.75 23.69
N SER A 281 -15.12 -12.07 24.11
CA SER A 281 -16.10 -12.63 25.04
C SER A 281 -16.80 -13.85 24.45
N LYS A 282 -17.18 -13.82 23.17
CA LYS A 282 -17.77 -14.97 22.46
C LYS A 282 -16.79 -16.13 22.30
N ALA A 283 -15.49 -15.83 22.15
CA ALA A 283 -14.43 -16.82 22.10
C ALA A 283 -14.01 -17.37 23.48
N GLY A 284 -14.53 -16.82 24.58
CA GLY A 284 -14.10 -17.20 25.94
C GLY A 284 -12.67 -16.77 26.30
N ILE A 285 -12.14 -15.75 25.61
CA ILE A 285 -10.78 -15.23 25.81
C ILE A 285 -10.82 -14.13 26.87
N ASP A 286 -9.96 -14.22 27.89
CA ASP A 286 -9.91 -13.18 28.92
C ASP A 286 -9.35 -11.87 28.35
N HIS A 287 -9.97 -10.76 28.75
CA HIS A 287 -9.61 -9.45 28.22
C HIS A 287 -10.06 -8.32 29.15
N ILE A 288 -9.53 -7.13 28.90
CA ILE A 288 -9.92 -5.90 29.57
C ILE A 288 -9.85 -4.74 28.58
N VAL A 289 -10.80 -3.81 28.66
CA VAL A 289 -10.84 -2.58 27.88
C VAL A 289 -10.46 -1.42 28.78
N LEU A 290 -9.45 -0.66 28.39
CA LEU A 290 -9.00 0.56 29.06
C LEU A 290 -9.45 1.77 28.22
N GLU A 291 -10.46 2.51 28.69
CA GLU A 291 -10.95 3.72 28.04
C GLU A 291 -10.47 4.95 28.79
N LYS A 292 -9.87 5.91 28.07
CA LYS A 292 -9.32 7.13 28.66
C LYS A 292 -10.40 8.10 29.16
N ARG A 293 -11.59 8.08 28.57
CA ARG A 293 -12.72 8.93 28.94
C ARG A 293 -13.49 8.35 30.13
N ALA A 294 -14.22 9.22 30.82
CA ALA A 294 -15.14 8.82 31.87
C ALA A 294 -16.40 8.13 31.32
N GLU A 295 -16.86 8.56 30.15
CA GLU A 295 -18.07 8.06 29.49
C GLU A 295 -17.70 7.25 28.22
N ILE A 296 -18.33 6.09 28.04
CA ILE A 296 -18.09 5.19 26.90
C ILE A 296 -18.78 5.67 25.62
N ALA A 297 -19.97 6.26 25.75
CA ALA A 297 -20.77 6.76 24.64
C ALA A 297 -21.00 8.28 24.74
N PRO A 298 -19.93 9.11 24.67
CA PRO A 298 -20.10 10.56 24.71
C PRO A 298 -20.85 11.06 23.46
N GLN A 299 -21.59 12.16 23.60
CA GLN A 299 -22.23 12.84 22.46
C GLN A 299 -21.19 13.61 21.63
N GLU A 300 -20.27 12.88 21.01
CA GLU A 300 -19.16 13.41 20.24
C GLU A 300 -18.95 12.63 18.94
N GLY A 301 -18.58 13.36 17.89
CA GLY A 301 -18.34 12.79 16.58
C GLY A 301 -19.58 12.81 15.68
N ALA A 302 -19.38 12.37 14.44
CA ALA A 302 -20.44 12.26 13.45
C ALA A 302 -21.25 10.96 13.63
N PHE A 303 -22.19 10.74 12.73
CA PHE A 303 -22.85 9.45 12.57
C PHE A 303 -21.94 8.44 11.85
N ILE A 304 -22.42 7.20 11.78
CA ILE A 304 -21.76 6.07 11.14
C ILE A 304 -22.68 5.49 10.10
N GLY A 305 -22.18 5.41 8.86
CA GLY A 305 -22.76 4.55 7.85
C GLY A 305 -22.38 3.10 8.14
N LEU A 306 -23.32 2.28 8.55
CA LEU A 306 -23.12 0.83 8.68
C LEU A 306 -23.45 0.17 7.35
N TRP A 307 -22.46 -0.54 6.81
CA TRP A 307 -22.51 -1.21 5.51
C TRP A 307 -22.57 -2.74 5.70
N PRO A 308 -22.93 -3.51 4.65
CA PRO A 308 -23.14 -4.96 4.75
C PRO A 308 -22.00 -5.76 5.40
N ASN A 309 -20.74 -5.41 5.11
CA ASN A 309 -19.56 -6.02 5.70
C ASN A 309 -19.47 -5.83 7.22
N GLY A 310 -19.72 -4.62 7.73
CA GLY A 310 -19.77 -4.38 9.17
C GLY A 310 -21.03 -4.96 9.81
N ALA A 311 -22.17 -4.83 9.13
CA ALA A 311 -23.47 -5.35 9.57
C ALA A 311 -23.44 -6.86 9.82
N GLN A 312 -22.81 -7.62 8.92
CA GLN A 312 -22.70 -9.07 9.07
C GLN A 312 -21.94 -9.48 10.34
N VAL A 313 -20.83 -8.81 10.65
CA VAL A 313 -20.06 -9.08 11.88
C VAL A 313 -20.92 -8.75 13.11
N LEU A 314 -21.60 -7.60 13.11
CA LEU A 314 -22.50 -7.23 14.20
C LEU A 314 -23.71 -8.18 14.33
N GLN A 315 -24.17 -8.79 13.23
CA GLN A 315 -25.20 -9.83 13.26
C GLN A 315 -24.65 -11.11 13.91
N GLN A 316 -23.42 -11.54 13.59
CA GLN A 316 -22.79 -12.69 14.25
C GLN A 316 -22.65 -12.48 15.77
N LEU A 317 -22.45 -11.24 16.20
CA LEU A 317 -22.41 -10.86 17.62
C LEU A 317 -23.80 -10.74 18.28
N GLY A 318 -24.88 -10.75 17.49
CA GLY A 318 -26.26 -10.57 17.98
C GLY A 318 -26.62 -9.10 18.26
N LEU A 319 -25.89 -8.15 17.69
CA LEU A 319 -26.04 -6.70 17.94
C LEU A 319 -26.78 -5.96 16.82
N TYR A 320 -26.76 -6.49 15.60
CA TYR A 320 -27.25 -5.78 14.42
C TYR A 320 -28.74 -5.47 14.46
N GLU A 321 -29.59 -6.40 14.92
CA GLU A 321 -31.05 -6.19 14.96
C GLU A 321 -31.43 -4.97 15.79
N SER A 322 -30.80 -4.81 16.97
CA SER A 322 -31.00 -3.64 17.83
C SER A 322 -30.62 -2.35 17.11
N LEU A 323 -29.51 -2.36 16.36
CA LEU A 323 -29.07 -1.19 15.58
C LEU A 323 -29.98 -0.90 14.39
N GLU A 324 -30.47 -1.91 13.69
CA GLU A 324 -31.36 -1.76 12.53
C GLU A 324 -32.66 -1.04 12.91
N THR A 325 -33.20 -1.28 14.12
CA THR A 325 -34.42 -0.60 14.60
C THR A 325 -34.29 0.91 14.83
N LEU A 326 -33.06 1.41 14.99
CA LEU A 326 -32.78 2.81 15.32
C LEU A 326 -32.76 3.73 14.09
N THR A 327 -32.88 3.16 12.90
CA THR A 327 -32.65 3.88 11.64
C THR A 327 -33.57 3.37 10.54
N VAL A 328 -33.46 3.97 9.36
CA VAL A 328 -34.21 3.61 8.15
C VAL A 328 -33.23 3.21 7.05
N PRO A 329 -33.50 2.14 6.29
CA PRO A 329 -32.68 1.76 5.14
C PRO A 329 -32.55 2.86 4.10
N VAL A 330 -31.31 3.15 3.68
CA VAL A 330 -31.09 4.06 2.55
C VAL A 330 -31.48 3.34 1.26
N HIS A 331 -32.47 3.86 0.53
CA HIS A 331 -32.96 3.27 -0.71
C HIS A 331 -32.64 4.10 -1.95
N ARG A 332 -32.30 5.39 -1.79
CA ARG A 332 -32.04 6.31 -2.90
C ARG A 332 -30.96 7.31 -2.56
N MET A 333 -30.11 7.60 -3.54
CA MET A 333 -29.09 8.64 -3.47
C MET A 333 -29.34 9.70 -4.54
N HIS A 334 -29.41 10.96 -4.15
CA HIS A 334 -29.54 12.11 -5.05
C HIS A 334 -28.18 12.82 -5.16
N ILE A 335 -27.75 13.15 -6.37
CA ILE A 335 -26.51 13.86 -6.62
C ILE A 335 -26.78 15.09 -7.48
N SER A 336 -26.28 16.26 -7.05
CA SER A 336 -26.44 17.53 -7.74
C SER A 336 -25.12 18.27 -7.99
N TYR A 337 -25.03 18.95 -9.14
CA TYR A 337 -23.85 19.63 -9.67
C TYR A 337 -24.06 21.15 -9.80
N PRO A 338 -22.97 21.96 -9.90
CA PRO A 338 -23.08 23.43 -9.92
C PRO A 338 -23.74 24.03 -11.15
N ASP A 339 -23.82 23.28 -12.24
CA ASP A 339 -24.53 23.65 -13.46
C ASP A 339 -26.04 23.38 -13.39
N GLY A 340 -26.55 22.99 -12.21
CA GLY A 340 -27.97 22.65 -12.01
C GLY A 340 -28.32 21.22 -12.43
N PHE A 341 -27.39 20.47 -13.03
CA PHE A 341 -27.63 19.07 -13.34
C PHE A 341 -27.74 18.24 -12.05
N SER A 342 -28.71 17.34 -12.02
CA SER A 342 -28.85 16.37 -10.95
C SER A 342 -29.35 15.03 -11.48
N PHE A 343 -29.07 13.97 -10.75
CA PHE A 343 -29.62 12.66 -11.04
C PHE A 343 -29.79 11.87 -9.73
N SER A 344 -30.56 10.77 -9.82
CA SER A 344 -30.79 9.88 -8.68
C SER A 344 -30.29 8.47 -9.02
N SER A 345 -29.69 7.81 -8.04
CA SER A 345 -29.19 6.44 -8.12
C SER A 345 -29.96 5.53 -7.15
N LEU A 346 -30.19 4.29 -7.58
CA LEU A 346 -30.80 3.24 -6.76
C LEU A 346 -29.74 2.27 -6.19
N LEU A 347 -28.46 2.60 -6.31
CA LEU A 347 -27.35 1.78 -5.81
C LEU A 347 -27.52 1.33 -4.35
N PRO A 348 -27.96 2.16 -3.39
CA PRO A 348 -28.18 1.70 -2.02
C PRO A 348 -29.21 0.58 -1.92
N LYS A 349 -30.31 0.70 -2.68
CA LYS A 349 -31.34 -0.33 -2.79
C LYS A 349 -30.79 -1.59 -3.49
N GLY A 350 -30.04 -1.44 -4.57
CA GLY A 350 -29.43 -2.57 -5.27
C GLY A 350 -28.46 -3.37 -4.39
N ILE A 351 -27.65 -2.69 -3.59
CA ILE A 351 -26.79 -3.33 -2.58
C ILE A 351 -27.64 -4.08 -1.55
N HIS A 352 -28.71 -3.47 -1.03
CA HIS A 352 -29.62 -4.11 -0.10
C HIS A 352 -30.28 -5.36 -0.72
N ASP A 353 -30.79 -5.25 -1.95
CA ASP A 353 -31.45 -6.36 -2.65
C ASP A 353 -30.48 -7.52 -2.89
N ARG A 354 -29.20 -7.23 -3.13
CA ARG A 354 -28.17 -8.24 -3.40
C ARG A 354 -27.64 -8.90 -2.14
N LEU A 355 -27.28 -8.11 -1.13
CA LEU A 355 -26.55 -8.56 0.06
C LEU A 355 -27.44 -8.76 1.28
N LYS A 356 -28.70 -8.35 1.19
CA LYS A 356 -29.74 -8.39 2.23
C LYS A 356 -29.49 -7.55 3.46
N TYR A 357 -28.32 -6.93 3.60
CA TYR A 357 -28.10 -5.85 4.55
C TYR A 357 -28.22 -4.49 3.85
N PRO A 358 -29.09 -3.58 4.33
CA PRO A 358 -29.14 -2.22 3.83
C PRO A 358 -27.94 -1.40 4.32
N ILE A 359 -27.62 -0.34 3.58
CA ILE A 359 -26.79 0.74 4.10
C ILE A 359 -27.67 1.56 5.03
N VAL A 360 -27.19 1.78 6.26
CA VAL A 360 -27.93 2.55 7.26
C VAL A 360 -27.05 3.60 7.94
N SER A 361 -27.63 4.71 8.34
CA SER A 361 -26.94 5.79 9.04
C SER A 361 -27.37 5.84 10.51
N LEU A 362 -26.40 5.72 11.41
CA LEU A 362 -26.63 5.60 12.85
C LEU A 362 -25.84 6.64 13.63
N ASP A 363 -26.43 7.22 14.66
CA ASP A 363 -25.69 8.06 15.60
C ASP A 363 -24.57 7.22 16.25
N ARG A 364 -23.33 7.70 16.15
CA ARG A 364 -22.16 7.00 16.74
C ARG A 364 -22.37 6.73 18.23
N LYS A 365 -22.98 7.68 18.95
CA LYS A 365 -23.31 7.49 20.37
C LYS A 365 -24.22 6.29 20.55
N LYS A 366 -25.28 6.16 19.75
CA LYS A 366 -26.21 5.03 19.83
C LYS A 366 -25.55 3.70 19.50
N VAL A 367 -24.60 3.67 18.56
CA VAL A 367 -23.81 2.45 18.28
C VAL A 367 -22.97 2.06 19.51
N LEU A 368 -22.30 3.02 20.14
CA LEU A 368 -21.51 2.78 21.36
C LEU A 368 -22.39 2.36 22.56
N GLU A 369 -23.56 2.98 22.72
CA GLU A 369 -24.54 2.60 23.75
C GLU A 369 -24.97 1.14 23.57
N VAL A 370 -25.32 0.70 22.36
CA VAL A 370 -25.68 -0.70 22.09
C VAL A 370 -24.50 -1.63 22.35
N LEU A 371 -23.30 -1.28 21.87
CA LEU A 371 -22.10 -2.08 22.13
C LEU A 371 -21.81 -2.21 23.62
N TYR A 372 -22.01 -1.16 24.41
CA TYR A 372 -21.78 -1.18 25.85
C TYR A 372 -22.89 -1.91 26.62
N GLU A 373 -24.15 -1.67 26.27
CA GLU A 373 -25.30 -2.20 27.01
C GLU A 373 -25.42 -3.71 26.86
N TYR A 374 -25.21 -4.21 25.64
CA TYR A 374 -25.27 -5.65 25.35
C TYR A 374 -23.96 -6.39 25.66
N TYR A 375 -22.93 -5.70 26.15
CA TYR A 375 -21.69 -6.36 26.55
C TYR A 375 -21.89 -7.14 27.86
N PRO A 376 -21.55 -8.44 27.91
CA PRO A 376 -21.97 -9.33 28.99
C PRO A 376 -21.32 -9.01 30.34
N ASP A 377 -20.11 -8.46 30.37
CA ASP A 377 -19.37 -8.21 31.62
C ASP A 377 -18.83 -6.78 31.67
N LYS A 378 -19.69 -5.82 32.01
CA LYS A 378 -19.32 -4.38 32.11
C LYS A 378 -18.12 -4.13 33.05
N SER A 379 -17.79 -5.04 33.98
CA SER A 379 -16.63 -4.90 34.87
C SER A 379 -15.28 -4.98 34.14
N LYS A 380 -15.26 -5.53 32.92
CA LYS A 380 -14.06 -5.58 32.06
C LYS A 380 -13.81 -4.30 31.27
N ILE A 381 -14.71 -3.32 31.36
CA ILE A 381 -14.56 -2.02 30.70
C ILE A 381 -14.24 -0.97 31.76
N ILE A 382 -12.97 -0.59 31.85
CA ILE A 382 -12.50 0.38 32.85
C ILE A 382 -12.33 1.75 32.20
N THR A 383 -13.16 2.70 32.61
CA THR A 383 -13.10 4.11 32.20
C THR A 383 -12.08 4.88 33.02
N ASN A 384 -11.74 6.10 32.59
CA ASN A 384 -10.69 6.93 33.20
C ASN A 384 -9.34 6.19 33.31
N LYS A 385 -9.00 5.36 32.31
CA LYS A 385 -7.72 4.65 32.20
C LYS A 385 -7.00 5.06 30.95
N LYS A 386 -6.26 6.15 31.02
CA LYS A 386 -5.42 6.60 29.92
C LYS A 386 -4.07 5.88 30.00
N VAL A 387 -3.81 4.98 29.06
CA VAL A 387 -2.49 4.35 28.94
C VAL A 387 -1.45 5.38 28.49
N LEU A 388 -0.32 5.42 29.18
CA LEU A 388 0.81 6.30 28.85
C LEU A 388 2.00 5.51 28.30
N LYS A 389 2.25 4.30 28.82
CA LYS A 389 3.46 3.56 28.52
C LYS A 389 3.19 2.07 28.38
N VAL A 390 3.95 1.42 27.51
CA VAL A 390 3.98 -0.03 27.36
C VAL A 390 5.35 -0.58 27.73
N GLN A 391 5.36 -1.66 28.51
CA GLN A 391 6.55 -2.44 28.84
C GLN A 391 6.37 -3.89 28.38
N LEU A 392 7.42 -4.47 27.82
CA LEU A 392 7.46 -5.90 27.49
C LEU A 392 8.13 -6.64 28.64
N SER A 393 7.59 -7.79 29.03
CA SER A 393 8.11 -8.61 30.14
C SER A 393 8.02 -10.09 29.76
N GLY A 394 9.15 -10.72 29.40
CA GLY A 394 9.22 -12.14 29.05
C GLY A 394 8.18 -12.57 27.99
N GLN A 395 7.17 -13.32 28.44
CA GLN A 395 6.02 -13.78 27.63
C GLN A 395 4.75 -12.92 27.79
N GLY A 396 4.87 -11.66 28.22
CA GLY A 396 3.74 -10.76 28.32
C GLY A 396 4.10 -9.30 28.09
N ALA A 397 3.11 -8.45 28.27
CA ALA A 397 3.18 -7.02 28.13
C ALA A 397 2.38 -6.34 29.23
N ILE A 398 2.82 -5.14 29.61
CA ILE A 398 2.25 -4.34 30.69
C ILE A 398 1.85 -2.98 30.13
N ALA A 399 0.60 -2.60 30.32
CA ALA A 399 0.10 -1.25 30.04
C ALA A 399 0.09 -0.44 31.35
N LEU A 400 0.78 0.70 31.37
CA LEU A 400 0.82 1.61 32.50
C LEU A 400 -0.09 2.80 32.22
N THR A 401 -1.02 3.06 33.14
CA THR A 401 -1.98 4.16 33.06
C THR A 401 -1.47 5.42 33.77
N ASP A 402 -2.11 6.55 33.50
CA ASP A 402 -1.77 7.86 34.04
C ASP A 402 -1.95 7.99 35.56
N ASP A 403 -2.81 7.16 36.15
CA ASP A 403 -2.95 6.99 37.60
C ASP A 403 -1.93 6.02 38.24
N GLY A 404 -0.95 5.55 37.46
CA GLY A 404 0.12 4.67 37.94
C GLY A 404 -0.25 3.19 38.03
N GLN A 405 -1.48 2.80 37.68
CA GLN A 405 -1.86 1.38 37.69
C GLN A 405 -1.18 0.61 36.55
N LYS A 406 -0.89 -0.66 36.81
CA LYS A 406 -0.31 -1.60 35.84
C LYS A 406 -1.33 -2.66 35.46
N TYR A 407 -1.50 -2.89 34.17
CA TYR A 407 -2.34 -3.96 33.63
C TYR A 407 -1.46 -4.96 32.90
N HIS A 408 -1.50 -6.22 33.34
CA HIS A 408 -0.70 -7.31 32.79
C HIS A 408 -1.53 -8.13 31.79
N GLY A 409 -0.92 -8.49 30.65
CA GLY A 409 -1.54 -9.32 29.63
C GLY A 409 -0.54 -9.98 28.70
N SER A 410 -1.04 -10.90 27.88
CA SER A 410 -0.26 -11.62 26.86
C SER A 410 -0.16 -10.85 25.55
N LEU A 411 -1.09 -9.93 25.31
CA LEU A 411 -1.18 -9.10 24.10
C LEU A 411 -1.78 -7.73 24.44
N ILE A 412 -1.19 -6.66 23.93
CA ILE A 412 -1.74 -5.31 23.95
C ILE A 412 -2.26 -4.96 22.56
N VAL A 413 -3.48 -4.43 22.53
CA VAL A 413 -4.22 -4.13 21.33
C VAL A 413 -4.59 -2.65 21.31
N GLY A 414 -3.98 -1.89 20.40
CA GLY A 414 -4.25 -0.46 20.22
C GLY A 414 -5.49 -0.24 19.35
N ALA A 415 -6.58 0.20 19.98
CA ALA A 415 -7.83 0.62 19.34
C ALA A 415 -8.19 2.09 19.71
N ASP A 416 -7.15 2.88 20.00
CA ASP A 416 -7.18 4.22 20.60
C ASP A 416 -7.18 5.38 19.57
N GLY A 417 -7.40 5.04 18.30
CA GLY A 417 -7.72 5.97 17.23
C GLY A 417 -6.52 6.63 16.54
N VAL A 418 -6.80 7.68 15.76
CA VAL A 418 -5.80 8.31 14.87
C VAL A 418 -4.58 8.85 15.62
N HIS A 419 -4.74 9.33 16.86
CA HIS A 419 -3.66 9.78 17.73
C HIS A 419 -3.26 8.70 18.75
N SER A 420 -3.03 7.48 18.26
CA SER A 420 -2.76 6.29 19.08
C SER A 420 -1.47 6.43 19.91
N GLN A 421 -1.62 6.33 21.24
CA GLN A 421 -0.49 6.21 22.16
C GLN A 421 0.17 4.83 22.03
N ILE A 422 -0.63 3.79 21.77
CA ILE A 422 -0.10 2.44 21.59
C ILE A 422 0.78 2.34 20.35
N ARG A 423 0.44 3.03 19.25
CA ARG A 423 1.31 3.13 18.08
C ARG A 423 2.64 3.81 18.42
N SER A 424 2.60 4.93 19.15
CA SER A 424 3.82 5.62 19.59
C SER A 424 4.70 4.74 20.47
N GLU A 425 4.12 4.00 21.41
CA GLU A 425 4.88 3.08 22.27
C GLU A 425 5.39 1.84 21.53
N MET A 426 4.62 1.31 20.58
CA MET A 426 5.07 0.26 19.67
C MET A 426 6.30 0.71 18.89
N TRP A 427 6.26 1.91 18.33
CA TRP A 427 7.39 2.49 17.60
C TRP A 427 8.61 2.72 18.49
N ARG A 428 8.42 3.23 19.72
CA ARG A 428 9.51 3.40 20.69
C ARG A 428 10.19 2.07 21.02
N LEU A 429 9.40 1.02 21.29
CA LEU A 429 9.93 -0.31 21.60
C LEU A 429 10.62 -0.94 20.39
N ALA A 430 10.05 -0.76 19.19
CA ALA A 430 10.65 -1.21 17.95
C ALA A 430 12.01 -0.54 17.69
N ASP A 431 12.13 0.78 17.90
CA ASP A 431 13.42 1.47 17.75
C ASP A 431 14.47 0.98 18.74
N MET A 432 14.06 0.71 19.99
CA MET A 432 14.97 0.24 21.03
C MET A 432 15.47 -1.18 20.77
N MET A 433 14.62 -2.07 20.26
CA MET A 433 14.92 -3.49 20.12
C MET A 433 15.38 -3.87 18.71
N ASN A 434 14.94 -3.14 17.69
CA ASN A 434 15.29 -3.36 16.29
C ASN A 434 15.45 -2.01 15.54
N PRO A 435 16.56 -1.29 15.80
CA PRO A 435 16.80 0.02 15.19
C PRO A 435 16.70 -0.02 13.67
N GLY A 436 15.91 0.90 13.10
CA GLY A 436 15.69 1.00 11.66
C GLY A 436 14.51 0.19 11.12
N LEU A 437 13.81 -0.59 11.97
CA LEU A 437 12.56 -1.25 11.59
C LEU A 437 11.46 -0.23 11.25
N ILE A 438 11.27 0.77 12.12
CA ILE A 438 10.32 1.87 11.88
C ILE A 438 11.05 2.96 11.09
N THR A 439 10.83 2.98 9.78
CA THR A 439 11.49 3.95 8.88
C THR A 439 10.99 5.37 9.10
N GLU A 440 11.77 6.38 8.69
CA GLU A 440 11.26 7.75 8.61
C GLU A 440 10.03 7.85 7.71
N MET A 441 9.89 7.03 6.66
CA MET A 441 8.70 7.03 5.79
C MET A 441 7.42 6.59 6.51
N GLU A 442 7.56 5.69 7.48
CA GLU A 442 6.45 5.25 8.36
C GLU A 442 6.04 6.37 9.32
N ARG A 443 6.99 7.24 9.72
CA ARG A 443 6.80 8.31 10.72
C ARG A 443 6.41 9.66 10.11
N ASN A 444 7.18 10.14 9.14
CA ASN A 444 7.27 11.52 8.66
C ASN A 444 7.49 11.54 7.12
N ARG A 445 6.46 11.87 6.32
CA ARG A 445 6.49 12.12 4.85
C ARG A 445 6.68 10.87 3.96
N MET A 446 6.11 10.75 2.76
CA MET A 446 5.91 11.73 1.68
C MET A 446 4.82 11.23 0.71
N CYS A 447 3.92 12.10 0.24
CA CYS A 447 3.13 11.85 -0.97
C CYS A 447 4.09 11.68 -2.16
N LEU A 448 4.14 10.48 -2.75
CA LEU A 448 4.61 10.34 -4.13
C LEU A 448 3.38 10.51 -5.03
N PRO A 449 3.43 11.36 -6.07
CA PRO A 449 2.29 11.68 -6.94
C PRO A 449 1.76 10.49 -7.78
N SER A 450 2.26 9.27 -7.54
CA SER A 450 1.88 8.06 -8.28
C SER A 450 1.75 6.80 -7.40
N LYS A 451 1.65 6.93 -6.07
CA LYS A 451 1.20 5.81 -5.22
C LYS A 451 -0.32 5.87 -5.06
N VAL A 452 -0.97 4.72 -5.27
CA VAL A 452 -2.41 4.47 -5.02
C VAL A 452 -2.78 4.55 -3.53
N VAL A 453 -1.79 4.54 -2.61
CA VAL A 453 -1.98 4.70 -1.15
C VAL A 453 -0.78 5.40 -0.50
N LYS A 454 -1.07 6.37 0.36
CA LYS A 454 -0.10 7.09 1.20
C LYS A 454 0.34 6.23 2.40
N THR A 455 1.65 6.05 2.59
CA THR A 455 2.25 5.21 3.64
C THR A 455 2.37 5.90 5.00
N SER A 456 1.92 7.15 5.07
CA SER A 456 1.73 7.91 6.30
C SER A 456 0.45 8.72 6.17
N LEU A 457 -0.10 9.11 7.31
CA LEU A 457 -1.31 9.92 7.35
C LEU A 457 -1.04 11.34 6.86
N THR A 458 -1.87 11.79 5.93
CA THR A 458 -1.83 13.15 5.39
C THR A 458 -3.19 13.81 5.55
N VAL A 459 -3.20 15.14 5.52
CA VAL A 459 -4.45 15.92 5.59
C VAL A 459 -4.49 16.85 4.39
N GLU A 460 -5.39 16.55 3.45
CA GLU A 460 -5.69 17.42 2.31
C GLU A 460 -7.09 18.03 2.39
N TYR A 461 -7.91 17.53 3.32
CA TYR A 461 -9.30 17.93 3.49
C TYR A 461 -9.58 18.23 4.96
N ALA A 462 -10.51 19.14 5.20
CA ALA A 462 -11.19 19.29 6.48
C ALA A 462 -12.67 18.98 6.32
N CYS A 463 -13.31 18.62 7.43
CA CYS A 463 -14.71 18.27 7.45
C CYS A 463 -15.41 18.98 8.59
N VAL A 464 -16.51 19.67 8.28
CA VAL A 464 -17.53 19.99 9.26
C VAL A 464 -18.56 18.89 9.23
N PHE A 465 -18.75 18.22 10.36
CA PHE A 465 -19.81 17.24 10.52
C PHE A 465 -20.82 17.75 11.53
N GLY A 466 -22.10 17.48 11.27
CA GLY A 466 -23.17 17.95 12.12
C GLY A 466 -24.42 17.09 12.07
N ILE A 467 -25.31 17.41 13.01
CA ILE A 467 -26.64 16.83 13.13
C ILE A 467 -27.62 17.98 13.23
N SER A 468 -28.67 17.95 12.42
CA SER A 468 -29.73 18.95 12.40
C SER A 468 -31.09 18.32 12.68
N LEU A 469 -32.02 19.17 13.15
CA LEU A 469 -33.44 18.82 13.20
C LEU A 469 -33.97 18.51 11.79
N PRO A 470 -35.15 17.87 11.69
CA PRO A 470 -35.80 17.66 10.39
C PRO A 470 -35.92 18.94 9.58
N ILE A 471 -35.67 18.83 8.28
CA ILE A 471 -35.76 19.93 7.32
C ILE A 471 -36.68 19.48 6.20
N ASP A 472 -37.67 20.32 5.88
CA ASP A 472 -38.60 20.05 4.79
C ASP A 472 -37.86 19.78 3.47
N GLY A 473 -38.25 18.70 2.79
CA GLY A 473 -37.60 18.22 1.57
C GLY A 473 -36.53 17.14 1.79
N LEU A 474 -35.97 17.01 3.00
CA LEU A 474 -35.03 15.93 3.34
C LEU A 474 -35.76 14.79 4.04
N ARG A 475 -35.97 13.67 3.32
CA ARG A 475 -36.78 12.54 3.79
C ARG A 475 -35.92 11.36 4.23
N GLY A 476 -36.35 10.69 5.30
CA GLY A 476 -35.74 9.45 5.79
C GLY A 476 -35.60 8.37 4.72
N GLY A 477 -34.46 7.69 4.69
CA GLY A 477 -34.14 6.65 3.70
C GLY A 477 -33.53 7.21 2.40
N GLU A 478 -33.40 8.53 2.29
CA GLU A 478 -32.69 9.19 1.20
C GLU A 478 -31.34 9.76 1.67
N HIS A 479 -30.42 9.87 0.71
CA HIS A 479 -29.10 10.45 0.88
C HIS A 479 -28.92 11.51 -0.20
N VAL A 480 -28.64 12.76 0.16
CA VAL A 480 -28.45 13.85 -0.81
C VAL A 480 -27.01 14.34 -0.80
N ASN A 481 -26.42 14.39 -1.98
CA ASN A 481 -25.04 14.77 -2.24
C ASN A 481 -24.97 15.98 -3.17
N ARG A 482 -24.23 17.00 -2.74
CA ARG A 482 -23.93 18.19 -3.53
C ARG A 482 -22.43 18.22 -3.83
N TYR A 483 -22.06 18.02 -5.09
CA TYR A 483 -20.65 18.07 -5.52
C TYR A 483 -20.29 19.47 -6.02
N GLY A 484 -19.40 20.14 -5.30
CA GLY A 484 -18.91 21.49 -5.58
C GLY A 484 -17.48 21.50 -6.10
N ASP A 485 -16.98 22.68 -6.47
CA ASP A 485 -15.56 22.85 -6.84
C ASP A 485 -14.70 22.89 -5.57
N LYS A 486 -13.88 21.86 -5.36
CA LYS A 486 -13.04 21.66 -4.17
C LYS A 486 -13.79 21.49 -2.85
N PHE A 487 -15.09 21.22 -2.89
CA PHE A 487 -15.89 20.87 -1.71
C PHE A 487 -17.04 19.94 -2.06
N CYS A 488 -17.60 19.25 -1.07
CA CYS A 488 -18.88 18.57 -1.21
C CYS A 488 -19.70 18.65 0.07
N VAL A 489 -21.02 18.51 -0.08
CA VAL A 489 -21.96 18.37 1.03
C VAL A 489 -22.65 17.02 0.89
N ILE A 490 -22.63 16.23 1.95
CA ILE A 490 -23.14 14.86 1.99
C ILE A 490 -24.13 14.79 3.14
N THR A 491 -25.37 14.38 2.89
CA THR A 491 -26.44 14.35 3.89
C THR A 491 -27.11 12.98 3.95
N PHE A 492 -27.41 12.50 5.16
CA PHE A 492 -28.10 11.24 5.39
C PHE A 492 -29.27 11.48 6.33
N HIS A 493 -30.44 10.94 5.98
CA HIS A 493 -31.67 11.19 6.72
C HIS A 493 -32.09 9.93 7.45
N GLY A 494 -31.96 9.99 8.77
CA GLY A 494 -32.28 8.88 9.66
C GLY A 494 -33.77 8.82 10.02
N LYS A 495 -34.08 7.97 10.99
CA LYS A 495 -35.43 7.82 11.56
C LYS A 495 -35.92 9.15 12.15
N GLY A 496 -37.19 9.48 11.90
CA GLY A 496 -37.79 10.76 12.30
C GLY A 496 -37.19 11.96 11.57
N ASP A 497 -36.71 11.74 10.34
CA ASP A 497 -36.15 12.76 9.43
C ASP A 497 -34.98 13.57 10.02
N ARG A 498 -34.27 13.02 11.01
CA ARG A 498 -33.04 13.65 11.52
C ARG A 498 -31.99 13.69 10.43
N VAL A 499 -31.39 14.86 10.24
CA VAL A 499 -30.44 15.12 9.16
C VAL A 499 -29.02 15.07 9.70
N PHE A 500 -28.27 14.07 9.27
CA PHE A 500 -26.83 14.01 9.49
C PHE A 500 -26.11 14.55 8.27
N TRP A 501 -25.06 15.35 8.46
CA TRP A 501 -24.40 15.98 7.33
C TRP A 501 -22.90 16.17 7.51
N PHE A 502 -22.21 16.14 6.37
CA PHE A 502 -20.79 16.44 6.22
C PHE A 502 -20.62 17.54 5.18
N ILE A 503 -19.82 18.55 5.49
CA ILE A 503 -19.26 19.49 4.52
C ILE A 503 -17.77 19.21 4.48
N ILE A 504 -17.29 18.67 3.37
CA ILE A 504 -15.90 18.31 3.17
C ILE A 504 -15.29 19.35 2.24
N GLN A 505 -14.22 20.00 2.69
CA GLN A 505 -13.57 21.10 2.00
C GLN A 505 -12.11 20.76 1.79
N LYS A 506 -11.63 20.87 0.55
CA LYS A 506 -10.20 20.78 0.26
C LYS A 506 -9.45 21.96 0.87
N LEU A 507 -8.30 21.68 1.46
CA LEU A 507 -7.41 22.68 2.04
C LEU A 507 -6.47 23.24 0.96
N ASP A 508 -6.05 24.50 1.15
CA ASP A 508 -5.13 25.17 0.23
C ASP A 508 -3.71 24.55 0.28
N GLN A 509 -3.36 23.92 1.40
CA GLN A 509 -2.12 23.18 1.58
C GLN A 509 -2.37 21.80 2.18
N ALA A 510 -1.54 20.83 1.81
CA ALA A 510 -1.52 19.51 2.40
C ALA A 510 -0.65 19.50 3.66
N TYR A 511 -1.10 18.81 4.70
CA TYR A 511 -0.37 18.60 5.95
C TYR A 511 0.00 17.13 6.10
N THR A 512 0.99 16.86 6.95
CA THR A 512 1.41 15.50 7.31
C THR A 512 1.21 15.29 8.79
N TYR A 513 0.74 14.11 9.18
CA TYR A 513 0.70 13.72 10.59
C TYR A 513 2.11 13.80 11.21
N PRO A 514 2.26 14.28 12.46
CA PRO A 514 1.20 14.68 13.39
C PRO A 514 0.74 16.14 13.27
N ASP A 515 1.28 16.91 12.32
CA ASP A 515 1.10 18.37 12.18
C ASP A 515 -0.24 18.76 11.53
N ALA A 516 -1.33 18.04 11.86
CA ALA A 516 -2.66 18.34 11.35
C ALA A 516 -3.21 19.65 11.96
N PRO A 517 -3.87 20.50 11.16
CA PRO A 517 -4.49 21.72 11.66
C PRO A 517 -5.62 21.40 12.64
N ARG A 518 -5.72 22.19 13.71
CA ARG A 518 -6.83 22.11 14.67
C ARG A 518 -7.84 23.20 14.36
N TYR A 519 -9.12 22.86 14.45
CA TYR A 519 -10.22 23.76 14.14
C TYR A 519 -11.06 24.04 15.38
N SER A 520 -11.50 25.28 15.48
CA SER A 520 -12.44 25.77 16.48
C SER A 520 -13.87 25.73 15.96
N THR A 521 -14.83 25.99 16.85
CA THR A 521 -16.23 26.19 16.47
C THR A 521 -16.43 27.41 15.57
N LYS A 522 -15.56 28.43 15.67
CA LYS A 522 -15.60 29.61 14.79
C LYS A 522 -15.22 29.25 13.36
N ASP A 523 -14.24 28.36 13.18
CA ASP A 523 -13.82 27.91 11.85
C ASP A 523 -14.94 27.12 11.15
N ALA A 524 -15.61 26.24 11.91
CA ALA A 524 -16.80 25.53 11.44
C ALA A 524 -17.89 26.50 10.96
N ALA A 525 -18.17 27.55 11.75
CA ALA A 525 -19.15 28.57 11.42
C ALA A 525 -18.75 29.39 10.19
N ALA A 526 -17.48 29.76 10.05
CA ALA A 526 -16.97 30.51 8.91
C ALA A 526 -17.12 29.72 7.60
N LEU A 527 -16.80 28.43 7.60
CA LEU A 527 -16.97 27.57 6.42
C LEU A 527 -18.45 27.40 6.06
N CYS A 528 -19.33 27.15 7.04
CA CYS A 528 -20.76 27.01 6.78
C CYS A 528 -21.37 28.33 6.30
N HIS A 529 -20.92 29.48 6.83
CA HIS A 529 -21.35 30.80 6.37
C HIS A 529 -20.89 31.09 4.94
N LYS A 530 -19.65 30.72 4.58
CA LYS A 530 -19.13 30.84 3.21
C LYS A 530 -19.98 30.06 2.21
N LEU A 531 -20.47 28.88 2.60
CA LEU A 531 -21.24 27.99 1.74
C LEU A 531 -22.76 28.12 1.91
N ARG A 532 -23.25 29.08 2.71
CA ARG A 532 -24.65 29.16 3.13
C ARG A 532 -25.66 29.15 1.97
N ASP A 533 -25.31 29.77 0.85
CA ASP A 533 -26.18 29.95 -0.31
C ASP A 533 -26.12 28.74 -1.27
N VAL A 534 -25.26 27.75 -0.98
CA VAL A 534 -25.18 26.51 -1.77
C VAL A 534 -26.43 25.67 -1.53
N LYS A 535 -27.24 25.53 -2.57
CA LYS A 535 -28.38 24.61 -2.63
C LYS A 535 -27.89 23.16 -2.72
N ILE A 536 -28.38 22.32 -1.80
CA ILE A 536 -28.11 20.88 -1.72
C ILE A 536 -29.23 20.11 -2.43
N LEU A 537 -30.47 20.57 -2.23
CA LEU A 537 -31.68 20.21 -2.94
C LEU A 537 -32.39 21.51 -3.39
N GLU A 538 -33.38 21.43 -4.26
CA GLU A 538 -34.07 22.59 -4.88
C GLU A 538 -34.35 23.73 -3.87
N ASP A 539 -34.98 23.40 -2.74
CA ASP A 539 -35.33 24.37 -1.70
C ASP A 539 -34.38 24.40 -0.50
N VAL A 540 -33.48 23.43 -0.34
CA VAL A 540 -32.66 23.26 0.86
C VAL A 540 -31.22 23.70 0.64
N SER A 541 -30.70 24.57 1.50
CA SER A 541 -29.33 25.09 1.45
C SER A 541 -28.45 24.62 2.62
N VAL A 542 -27.14 24.82 2.51
CA VAL A 542 -26.20 24.67 3.64
C VAL A 542 -26.57 25.61 4.80
N GLY A 543 -27.12 26.80 4.49
CA GLY A 543 -27.61 27.73 5.51
C GLY A 543 -28.72 27.13 6.37
N ASP A 544 -29.60 26.33 5.77
CA ASP A 544 -30.70 25.65 6.47
C ASP A 544 -30.17 24.54 7.38
N LEU A 545 -29.19 23.76 6.92
CA LEU A 545 -28.48 22.79 7.75
C LEU A 545 -27.86 23.47 8.97
N TRP A 546 -27.15 24.58 8.76
CA TRP A 546 -26.48 25.29 9.84
C TRP A 546 -27.48 25.91 10.83
N LYS A 547 -28.58 26.50 10.34
CA LYS A 547 -29.61 27.13 11.18
C LYS A 547 -30.29 26.13 12.11
N THR A 548 -30.54 24.92 11.64
CA THR A 548 -31.27 23.85 12.36
C THR A 548 -30.34 22.87 13.10
N ARG A 549 -29.02 23.13 13.10
CA ARG A 549 -28.03 22.25 13.72
C ARG A 549 -28.27 22.13 15.23
N GLN A 550 -28.20 20.90 15.73
CA GLN A 550 -28.09 20.59 17.16
C GLN A 550 -26.62 20.53 17.58
N ILE A 551 -25.78 19.93 16.74
CA ILE A 551 -24.35 19.74 16.99
C ILE A 551 -23.60 19.95 15.67
N ALA A 552 -22.45 20.63 15.71
CA ALA A 552 -21.54 20.71 14.58
C ALA A 552 -20.09 20.91 15.07
N THR A 553 -19.17 20.15 14.50
CA THR A 553 -17.73 20.21 14.81
C THR A 553 -16.93 20.13 13.52
N MET A 554 -15.78 20.80 13.51
CA MET A 554 -14.83 20.76 12.40
C MET A 554 -13.58 19.97 12.78
N THR A 555 -13.07 19.15 11.87
CA THR A 555 -11.85 18.37 12.04
C THR A 555 -11.03 18.33 10.76
N ALA A 556 -9.71 18.16 10.90
CA ALA A 556 -8.87 17.66 9.82
C ALA A 556 -9.32 16.22 9.46
N LEU A 557 -9.20 15.86 8.19
CA LEU A 557 -9.38 14.49 7.73
C LEU A 557 -8.01 13.89 7.43
N GLU A 558 -7.46 13.14 8.38
CA GLU A 558 -6.31 12.30 8.10
C GLU A 558 -6.69 11.17 7.14
N GLU A 559 -5.85 10.93 6.14
CA GLU A 559 -6.00 9.89 5.14
C GLU A 559 -4.68 9.14 4.96
N GLY A 560 -4.73 7.82 5.05
CA GLY A 560 -3.60 6.95 4.80
C GLY A 560 -3.62 5.69 5.67
N MET A 561 -2.56 4.90 5.55
CA MET A 561 -2.40 3.66 6.29
C MET A 561 -0.92 3.43 6.58
N PHE A 562 -0.63 2.96 7.79
CA PHE A 562 0.71 2.56 8.22
C PHE A 562 1.10 1.21 7.64
N GLU A 563 2.38 0.97 7.36
CA GLU A 563 2.85 -0.31 6.84
C GLU A 563 3.07 -1.34 7.97
N ILE A 564 3.40 -0.89 9.19
CA ILE A 564 3.74 -1.73 10.33
C ILE A 564 2.60 -1.71 11.35
N TRP A 565 1.92 -2.85 11.48
CA TRP A 565 0.67 -2.97 12.27
C TRP A 565 0.88 -3.65 13.62
N HIS A 566 2.02 -4.29 13.81
CA HIS A 566 2.37 -4.98 15.03
C HIS A 566 3.88 -4.95 15.25
N PHE A 567 4.25 -5.13 16.51
CA PHE A 567 5.61 -5.41 16.93
C PHE A 567 5.56 -6.15 18.25
N ASN A 568 6.23 -7.30 18.34
CA ASN A 568 6.25 -8.15 19.52
C ASN A 568 4.81 -8.51 19.96
N ARG A 569 4.42 -8.16 21.18
CA ARG A 569 3.07 -8.40 21.74
C ARG A 569 2.13 -7.19 21.63
N ILE A 570 2.36 -6.33 20.64
CA ILE A 570 1.56 -5.14 20.40
C ILE A 570 0.99 -5.22 18.99
N VAL A 571 -0.32 -5.00 18.84
CA VAL A 571 -1.01 -4.91 17.54
C VAL A 571 -1.94 -3.71 17.51
N LEU A 572 -2.09 -3.11 16.34
CA LEU A 572 -2.93 -1.95 16.07
C LEU A 572 -4.12 -2.34 15.17
N LEU A 573 -5.28 -1.72 15.37
CA LEU A 573 -6.48 -1.94 14.53
C LEU A 573 -7.35 -0.69 14.37
N GLY A 574 -8.08 -0.63 13.26
CA GLY A 574 -8.90 0.53 12.93
C GLY A 574 -8.07 1.81 12.74
N ASP A 575 -8.60 2.93 13.24
CA ASP A 575 -8.02 4.27 13.07
C ASP A 575 -6.59 4.42 13.64
N SER A 576 -6.13 3.53 14.54
CA SER A 576 -4.73 3.52 14.97
C SER A 576 -3.76 3.06 13.88
N THR A 577 -4.28 2.49 12.80
CA THR A 577 -3.51 1.83 11.75
C THR A 577 -3.83 2.39 10.37
N HIS A 578 -5.10 2.62 10.08
CA HIS A 578 -5.60 3.11 8.80
C HIS A 578 -6.73 4.10 9.03
N LYS A 579 -6.59 5.28 8.44
CA LYS A 579 -7.57 6.36 8.54
C LYS A 579 -8.00 6.77 7.14
N MET A 580 -9.29 7.00 6.98
CA MET A 580 -9.89 7.26 5.69
C MET A 580 -10.94 8.37 5.78
N ALA A 581 -11.08 9.12 4.69
CA ALA A 581 -12.15 10.09 4.55
C ALA A 581 -13.54 9.43 4.62
N PRO A 582 -14.55 10.14 5.15
CA PRO A 582 -15.87 9.58 5.41
C PRO A 582 -16.71 9.39 4.13
N ASN A 583 -16.26 9.87 2.97
CA ASN A 583 -17.00 9.91 1.70
C ASN A 583 -17.65 8.58 1.28
N ILE A 584 -17.01 7.45 1.58
CA ILE A 584 -17.53 6.11 1.24
C ILE A 584 -18.02 5.31 2.46
N GLY A 585 -17.98 5.91 3.66
CA GLY A 585 -18.50 5.30 4.89
C GLY A 585 -17.78 4.04 5.37
N GLN A 586 -16.55 3.73 4.91
CA GLN A 586 -15.91 2.44 5.19
C GLN A 586 -15.05 2.37 6.45
N GLY A 587 -14.78 3.50 7.14
CA GLY A 587 -13.85 3.53 8.28
C GLY A 587 -14.25 2.57 9.41
N ALA A 588 -15.43 2.77 9.99
CA ALA A 588 -15.94 1.92 11.06
C ALA A 588 -16.14 0.47 10.61
N ASN A 589 -16.67 0.24 9.41
CA ASN A 589 -16.91 -1.10 8.87
C ASN A 589 -15.59 -1.89 8.71
N THR A 590 -14.54 -1.25 8.20
CA THR A 590 -13.22 -1.87 8.07
C THR A 590 -12.61 -2.21 9.43
N ALA A 591 -12.83 -1.36 10.44
CA ALA A 591 -12.33 -1.60 11.79
C ALA A 591 -13.12 -2.70 12.54
N ILE A 592 -14.41 -2.86 12.25
CA ILE A 592 -15.23 -4.00 12.71
C ILE A 592 -14.69 -5.31 12.12
N GLU A 593 -14.36 -5.32 10.82
CA GLU A 593 -13.73 -6.48 10.18
C GLU A 593 -12.35 -6.81 10.78
N ASP A 594 -11.55 -5.81 11.16
CA ASP A 594 -10.27 -6.03 11.82
C ASP A 594 -10.44 -6.79 13.15
N ALA A 595 -11.42 -6.37 13.96
CA ALA A 595 -11.74 -7.01 15.23
C ALA A 595 -12.16 -8.47 15.02
N ALA A 596 -13.00 -8.74 14.01
CA ALA A 596 -13.42 -10.09 13.65
C ALA A 596 -12.21 -10.98 13.30
N VAL A 597 -11.38 -10.56 12.35
CA VAL A 597 -10.23 -11.37 11.89
C VAL A 597 -9.20 -11.60 12.98
N LEU A 598 -8.88 -10.57 13.79
CA LEU A 598 -7.94 -10.74 14.90
C LEU A 598 -8.48 -11.73 15.95
N SER A 599 -9.77 -11.63 16.30
CA SER A 599 -10.38 -12.53 17.28
C SER A 599 -10.43 -13.99 16.80
N SER A 600 -10.72 -14.21 15.51
CA SER A 600 -10.69 -15.52 14.87
C SER A 600 -9.31 -16.16 14.95
N LEU A 601 -8.27 -15.39 14.64
CA LEU A 601 -6.90 -15.86 14.76
C LEU A 601 -6.51 -16.22 16.19
N LEU A 602 -6.89 -15.39 17.17
CA LEU A 602 -6.66 -15.65 18.59
C LEU A 602 -7.40 -16.90 19.07
N ASN A 603 -8.65 -17.08 18.67
CA ASN A 603 -9.43 -18.28 18.98
C ASN A 603 -8.77 -19.54 18.41
N ARG A 604 -8.33 -19.51 17.14
CA ARG A 604 -7.61 -20.65 16.53
C ARG A 604 -6.31 -20.99 17.25
N LEU A 605 -5.57 -19.99 17.73
CA LEU A 605 -4.36 -20.22 18.51
C LEU A 605 -4.67 -20.94 19.83
N ILE A 606 -5.73 -20.52 20.52
CA ILE A 606 -6.13 -21.11 21.80
C ILE A 606 -6.67 -22.54 21.62
N GLN A 607 -7.48 -22.78 20.59
CA GLN A 607 -8.04 -24.11 20.29
C GLN A 607 -6.97 -25.14 19.90
N LYS A 608 -5.83 -24.71 19.32
CA LYS A 608 -4.73 -25.59 18.90
C LYS A 608 -3.87 -26.14 20.05
N GLY A 609 -4.19 -25.84 21.31
CA GLY A 609 -3.65 -26.55 22.46
C GLY A 609 -2.50 -25.85 23.18
N SER A 610 -2.78 -24.73 23.83
CA SER A 610 -1.97 -24.28 24.97
C SER A 610 -2.88 -23.63 26.00
N MET A 611 -3.12 -24.33 27.11
CA MET A 611 -3.66 -23.73 28.34
C MET A 611 -2.62 -22.81 29.04
N GLU A 612 -1.48 -22.57 28.38
CA GLU A 612 -0.35 -21.77 28.83
C GLU A 612 -0.22 -20.49 28.00
N ASN A 613 0.46 -19.49 28.55
CA ASN A 613 0.71 -18.20 27.90
C ASN A 613 1.46 -18.41 26.56
N PRO A 614 0.91 -17.98 25.40
CA PRO A 614 1.51 -18.28 24.09
C PRO A 614 2.88 -17.62 23.95
N SER A 615 3.85 -18.32 23.33
CA SER A 615 5.21 -17.81 23.14
C SER A 615 5.27 -16.60 22.20
N ASN A 616 6.36 -15.83 22.28
CA ASN A 616 6.57 -14.65 21.42
C ASN A 616 6.51 -15.01 19.93
N PHE A 617 7.03 -16.18 19.54
CA PHE A 617 7.00 -16.66 18.17
C PHE A 617 5.57 -16.96 17.68
N MET A 618 4.74 -17.57 18.53
CA MET A 618 3.34 -17.86 18.20
C MET A 618 2.54 -16.57 18.00
N ILE A 619 2.71 -15.60 18.91
CA ILE A 619 2.08 -14.28 18.79
C ILE A 619 2.55 -13.55 17.53
N GLU A 620 3.86 -13.47 17.27
CA GLU A 620 4.37 -12.77 16.09
C GLU A 620 3.89 -13.40 14.77
N ASN A 621 3.82 -14.72 14.68
CA ASN A 621 3.26 -15.41 13.52
C ASN A 621 1.77 -15.09 13.33
N LEU A 622 1.00 -15.10 14.43
CA LEU A 622 -0.41 -14.74 14.41
C LEU A 622 -0.62 -13.31 13.94
N LEU A 623 0.15 -12.37 14.47
CA LEU A 623 0.05 -10.95 14.12
C LEU A 623 0.51 -10.69 12.67
N SER A 624 1.51 -11.43 12.21
CA SER A 624 1.95 -11.42 10.80
C SER A 624 0.85 -11.96 9.87
N GLU A 625 0.15 -13.02 10.28
CA GLU A 625 -1.00 -13.56 9.55
C GLU A 625 -2.16 -12.55 9.53
N TYR A 626 -2.51 -11.96 10.67
CA TYR A 626 -3.52 -10.91 10.78
C TYR A 626 -3.24 -9.77 9.78
N ARG A 627 -2.01 -9.24 9.81
CA ARG A 627 -1.58 -8.21 8.86
C ARG A 627 -1.73 -8.71 7.43
N LYS A 628 -1.22 -9.90 7.10
CA LYS A 628 -1.30 -10.46 5.73
C LYS A 628 -2.74 -10.55 5.21
N LEU A 629 -3.69 -10.99 6.05
CA LEU A 629 -5.10 -11.15 5.67
C LEU A 629 -5.80 -9.80 5.48
N ARG A 630 -5.45 -8.78 6.26
CA ARG A 630 -6.11 -7.47 6.24
C ARG A 630 -5.47 -6.47 5.28
N PHE A 631 -4.15 -6.49 5.14
CA PHE A 631 -3.36 -5.39 4.56
C PHE A 631 -3.83 -4.97 3.16
N GLU A 632 -3.91 -5.90 2.20
CA GLU A 632 -4.28 -5.54 0.81
C GLU A 632 -5.74 -5.08 0.70
N ARG A 633 -6.64 -5.65 1.51
CA ARG A 633 -8.05 -5.22 1.55
C ARG A 633 -8.17 -3.80 2.10
N VAL A 634 -7.56 -3.52 3.25
CA VAL A 634 -7.59 -2.20 3.86
C VAL A 634 -6.92 -1.16 2.97
N LYS A 635 -5.78 -1.49 2.36
CA LYS A 635 -5.08 -0.65 1.37
C LYS A 635 -5.99 -0.31 0.19
N SER A 636 -6.68 -1.29 -0.39
CA SER A 636 -7.64 -1.07 -1.47
C SER A 636 -8.82 -0.19 -1.03
N THR A 637 -9.32 -0.36 0.20
CA THR A 637 -10.40 0.47 0.74
C THR A 637 -9.94 1.91 1.00
N CYS A 638 -8.72 2.11 1.53
CA CYS A 638 -8.13 3.44 1.71
C CYS A 638 -7.97 4.17 0.38
N ALA A 639 -7.45 3.50 -0.66
CA ALA A 639 -7.32 4.05 -2.00
C ALA A 639 -8.66 4.52 -2.58
N ARG A 640 -9.74 3.75 -2.33
CA ARG A 640 -11.09 4.10 -2.79
C ARG A 640 -11.70 5.25 -2.00
N ALA A 641 -11.44 5.33 -0.70
CA ALA A 641 -11.85 6.48 0.10
C ALA A 641 -11.12 7.75 -0.35
N GLU A 642 -9.81 7.64 -0.63
CA GLU A 642 -8.97 8.71 -1.16
C GLU A 642 -9.50 9.23 -2.51
N PHE A 643 -9.83 8.31 -3.42
CA PHE A 643 -10.48 8.64 -4.69
C PHE A 643 -11.86 9.27 -4.48
N GLY A 644 -12.68 8.71 -3.58
CA GLY A 644 -14.03 9.19 -3.28
C GLY A 644 -14.04 10.62 -2.74
N ALA A 645 -13.08 10.99 -1.88
CA ALA A 645 -12.88 12.35 -1.42
C ALA A 645 -12.71 13.31 -2.61
N ARG A 646 -11.69 13.06 -3.45
CA ARG A 646 -11.35 13.88 -4.61
C ARG A 646 -12.44 13.91 -5.68
N PHE A 647 -13.13 12.79 -5.87
CA PHE A 647 -14.22 12.66 -6.83
C PHE A 647 -15.45 13.47 -6.40
N HIS A 648 -15.87 13.35 -5.14
CA HIS A 648 -17.03 14.09 -4.63
C HIS A 648 -16.77 15.59 -4.55
N THR A 649 -15.53 16.00 -4.25
CA THR A 649 -15.13 17.42 -4.21
C THR A 649 -14.72 17.97 -5.58
N ARG A 650 -14.85 17.20 -6.67
CA ARG A 650 -14.48 17.60 -8.04
C ARG A 650 -13.09 18.24 -8.11
N ASP A 651 -12.13 17.58 -7.48
CA ASP A 651 -10.82 18.15 -7.18
C ASP A 651 -9.98 18.50 -8.42
N ASP A 652 -10.26 17.84 -9.54
CA ASP A 652 -9.70 18.16 -10.84
C ASP A 652 -10.78 18.07 -11.94
N TRP A 653 -10.47 18.68 -13.08
CA TRP A 653 -11.39 18.80 -14.21
C TRP A 653 -11.81 17.45 -14.78
N LEU A 654 -10.94 16.43 -14.74
CA LEU A 654 -11.24 15.10 -15.25
C LEU A 654 -12.25 14.40 -14.34
N LYS A 655 -12.01 14.38 -13.03
CA LYS A 655 -12.98 13.85 -12.04
C LYS A 655 -14.31 14.58 -12.09
N ALA A 656 -14.27 15.90 -12.26
CA ALA A 656 -15.46 16.73 -12.46
C ALA A 656 -16.25 16.32 -13.70
N TRP A 657 -15.58 16.07 -14.82
CA TRP A 657 -16.19 15.66 -16.09
C TRP A 657 -16.74 14.23 -16.02
N VAL A 658 -15.96 13.27 -15.50
CA VAL A 658 -16.37 11.86 -15.32
C VAL A 658 -17.58 11.76 -14.42
N GLY A 659 -17.56 12.46 -13.28
CA GLY A 659 -18.71 12.50 -12.38
C GLY A 659 -19.95 13.05 -13.06
N ARG A 660 -19.79 14.10 -13.85
CA ARG A 660 -20.91 14.77 -14.52
C ARG A 660 -21.50 13.99 -15.70
N HIS A 661 -20.68 13.26 -16.47
CA HIS A 661 -21.07 12.69 -17.76
C HIS A 661 -21.04 11.16 -17.84
N ILE A 662 -20.26 10.47 -17.00
CA ILE A 662 -20.15 9.00 -17.04
C ILE A 662 -20.90 8.38 -15.88
N PHE A 663 -20.68 8.88 -14.66
CA PHE A 663 -21.21 8.31 -13.42
C PHE A 663 -22.74 8.06 -13.44
N PRO A 664 -23.59 8.95 -14.02
CA PRO A 664 -25.04 8.71 -14.11
C PRO A 664 -25.43 7.47 -14.94
N HIS A 665 -24.55 6.98 -15.82
CA HIS A 665 -24.84 5.89 -16.74
C HIS A 665 -24.23 4.54 -16.31
N ILE A 666 -23.40 4.51 -15.27
CA ILE A 666 -22.67 3.30 -14.83
C ILE A 666 -23.11 2.78 -13.45
N ASP A 667 -24.30 3.18 -12.97
CA ASP A 667 -24.83 2.85 -11.64
C ASP A 667 -24.80 1.34 -11.34
N ARG A 668 -25.31 0.51 -12.26
CA ARG A 668 -25.32 -0.97 -12.12
C ARG A 668 -23.93 -1.60 -12.04
N LEU A 669 -22.96 -1.02 -12.75
CA LEU A 669 -21.59 -1.51 -12.75
C LEU A 669 -20.94 -1.22 -11.38
N ILE A 670 -21.15 -0.01 -10.84
CA ILE A 670 -20.64 0.39 -9.53
C ILE A 670 -21.31 -0.45 -8.44
N GLU A 671 -22.62 -0.64 -8.49
CA GLU A 671 -23.37 -1.49 -7.55
C GLU A 671 -22.81 -2.92 -7.52
N THR A 672 -22.53 -3.50 -8.69
CA THR A 672 -21.95 -4.85 -8.81
C THR A 672 -20.56 -4.92 -8.18
N GLN A 673 -19.70 -3.95 -8.50
CA GLN A 673 -18.34 -3.90 -7.96
C GLN A 673 -18.34 -3.66 -6.44
N ALA A 674 -19.17 -2.73 -5.95
CA ALA A 674 -19.34 -2.47 -4.53
C ALA A 674 -19.81 -3.73 -3.81
N SER A 675 -20.81 -4.44 -4.36
CA SER A 675 -21.32 -5.68 -3.78
C SER A 675 -20.24 -6.75 -3.66
N ASN A 676 -19.46 -6.98 -4.72
CA ASN A 676 -18.38 -7.98 -4.71
C ASN A 676 -17.31 -7.68 -3.65
N VAL A 677 -17.01 -6.39 -3.45
CA VAL A 677 -16.04 -5.95 -2.45
C VAL A 677 -16.57 -6.16 -1.03
N LEU A 678 -17.84 -5.82 -0.79
CA LEU A 678 -18.48 -5.94 0.51
C LEU A 678 -18.57 -7.42 0.95
N ILE A 679 -18.84 -8.33 0.00
CA ILE A 679 -18.91 -9.78 0.25
C ILE A 679 -17.60 -10.36 0.78
N GLY A 680 -16.45 -9.84 0.32
CA GLY A 680 -15.13 -10.27 0.80
C GLY A 680 -14.75 -9.72 2.19
N GLY A 681 -15.72 -9.23 2.98
CA GLY A 681 -15.50 -8.72 4.32
C GLY A 681 -15.04 -9.81 5.29
N GLY A 682 -14.16 -9.44 6.23
CA GLY A 682 -13.76 -10.35 7.31
C GLY A 682 -14.94 -10.67 8.24
N THR A 683 -15.15 -11.95 8.53
CA THR A 683 -16.19 -12.47 9.44
C THR A 683 -15.55 -13.14 10.65
N ILE A 684 -16.37 -13.48 11.64
CA ILE A 684 -15.96 -14.26 12.82
C ILE A 684 -16.09 -15.75 12.48
N ASP A 685 -14.97 -16.44 12.26
CA ASP A 685 -14.93 -17.82 11.77
C ASP A 685 -15.46 -18.88 12.76
N PHE A 686 -15.43 -18.61 14.06
CA PHE A 686 -15.91 -19.52 15.10
C PHE A 686 -17.39 -19.29 15.49
N LEU A 687 -18.06 -18.34 14.85
CA LEU A 687 -19.50 -18.10 15.02
C LEU A 687 -20.26 -18.50 13.75
N PRO A 688 -21.52 -18.96 13.87
CA PRO A 688 -22.30 -19.35 12.72
C PRO A 688 -22.47 -18.19 11.74
N ILE A 689 -22.51 -18.51 10.45
CA ILE A 689 -22.83 -17.55 9.39
C ILE A 689 -24.32 -17.17 9.53
N PRO A 690 -24.68 -15.88 9.52
CA PRO A 690 -26.08 -15.48 9.71
C PRO A 690 -27.03 -16.00 8.63
N GLU A 691 -28.23 -16.45 9.01
CA GLU A 691 -29.25 -16.98 8.08
C GLU A 691 -29.61 -15.98 6.96
N ARG A 692 -29.58 -14.68 7.27
CA ARG A 692 -29.81 -13.58 6.32
C ARG A 692 -28.88 -13.65 5.10
N THR A 693 -27.72 -14.29 5.24
CA THR A 693 -26.71 -14.43 4.19
C THR A 693 -26.76 -15.76 3.43
N THR A 694 -27.30 -16.84 4.02
CA THR A 694 -27.28 -18.19 3.45
C THR A 694 -28.50 -18.54 2.60
N GLY A 695 -29.68 -17.98 2.89
CA GLY A 695 -30.94 -18.39 2.24
C GLY A 695 -31.58 -17.41 1.27
N LYS A 696 -31.26 -16.10 1.31
CA LYS A 696 -32.00 -15.06 0.58
C LYS A 696 -31.14 -14.17 -0.33
N SER A 697 -29.82 -14.20 -0.21
CA SER A 697 -28.90 -13.35 -0.97
C SER A 697 -28.81 -13.79 -2.44
N THR A 698 -28.80 -12.84 -3.39
CA THR A 698 -28.58 -13.19 -4.82
C THR A 698 -27.12 -13.51 -5.11
N ILE A 699 -26.21 -13.23 -4.17
CA ILE A 699 -24.79 -13.59 -4.24
C ILE A 699 -24.39 -14.29 -2.94
N LYS A 700 -23.75 -15.44 -3.03
CA LYS A 700 -23.32 -16.19 -1.84
C LYS A 700 -22.16 -15.48 -1.15
N TRP A 701 -22.28 -15.33 0.17
CA TRP A 701 -21.15 -14.98 1.03
C TRP A 701 -20.22 -16.20 1.15
N PRO A 702 -18.89 -16.03 1.27
CA PRO A 702 -17.97 -17.15 1.39
C PRO A 702 -18.31 -18.00 2.63
N ASP A 703 -18.33 -19.32 2.46
CA ASP A 703 -18.61 -20.28 3.54
C ASP A 703 -17.43 -20.37 4.51
N GLY A 704 -17.29 -19.39 5.43
CA GLY A 704 -16.64 -19.48 6.76
C GLY A 704 -15.21 -20.04 6.89
N GLY A 705 -14.56 -20.48 5.82
CA GLY A 705 -13.35 -21.27 5.83
C GLY A 705 -12.35 -20.71 4.83
N SER A 706 -11.47 -19.86 5.34
CA SER A 706 -10.48 -19.08 4.58
C SER A 706 -11.10 -17.88 3.85
N PRO A 707 -10.55 -16.66 3.99
CA PRO A 707 -10.92 -15.60 3.07
C PRO A 707 -10.63 -16.11 1.66
N PRO A 708 -11.54 -15.91 0.68
CA PRO A 708 -11.25 -16.24 -0.70
C PRO A 708 -9.89 -15.65 -1.03
N GLY A 709 -8.93 -16.54 -1.33
CA GLY A 709 -7.58 -16.14 -1.68
C GLY A 709 -7.72 -15.15 -2.81
N THR A 710 -7.37 -13.89 -2.55
CA THR A 710 -7.38 -12.81 -3.52
C THR A 710 -8.49 -12.97 -4.56
N TYR A 711 -9.67 -12.38 -4.32
CA TYR A 711 -10.19 -11.59 -5.43
C TYR A 711 -9.12 -10.53 -5.67
N GLY A 712 -8.11 -10.93 -6.44
CA GLY A 712 -7.21 -10.00 -7.08
C GLY A 712 -8.13 -8.97 -7.70
N LEU A 713 -7.66 -7.72 -7.69
CA LEU A 713 -8.02 -6.78 -8.74
C LEU A 713 -8.30 -7.63 -9.98
N CYS A 714 -9.55 -7.66 -10.46
CA CYS A 714 -9.81 -8.24 -11.77
C CYS A 714 -9.06 -7.33 -12.75
N PHE A 715 -7.75 -7.55 -12.86
CA PHE A 715 -6.82 -7.04 -13.84
C PHE A 715 -7.34 -7.58 -15.18
N GLY A 716 -8.36 -6.93 -15.71
CA GLY A 716 -9.14 -7.45 -16.83
C GLY A 716 -10.59 -6.97 -16.90
N SER A 717 -11.20 -6.44 -15.82
CA SER A 717 -12.54 -5.86 -15.95
C SER A 717 -12.45 -4.45 -16.58
N PRO A 718 -13.33 -4.08 -17.52
CA PRO A 718 -13.38 -2.72 -18.08
C PRO A 718 -13.50 -1.63 -17.00
N ALA A 719 -14.15 -1.94 -15.86
CA ALA A 719 -14.27 -1.06 -14.71
C ALA A 719 -12.94 -0.83 -13.97
N PHE A 720 -12.09 -1.86 -13.87
CA PHE A 720 -10.75 -1.75 -13.32
C PHE A 720 -9.86 -0.90 -14.22
N TRP A 721 -10.00 -1.07 -15.54
CA TRP A 721 -9.33 -0.19 -16.49
C TRP A 721 -9.85 1.24 -16.39
N LEU A 722 -11.16 1.50 -16.27
CA LEU A 722 -11.68 2.84 -15.99
C LEU A 722 -11.11 3.42 -14.68
N PHE A 723 -11.10 2.65 -13.59
CA PHE A 723 -10.57 3.08 -12.30
C PHE A 723 -9.06 3.41 -12.36
N CYS A 724 -8.27 2.58 -13.03
CA CYS A 724 -6.85 2.83 -13.27
C CYS A 724 -6.61 3.99 -14.24
N PHE A 725 -7.42 4.13 -15.29
CA PHE A 725 -7.33 5.21 -16.28
C PHE A 725 -7.68 6.59 -15.70
N PHE A 726 -8.49 6.64 -14.63
CA PHE A 726 -8.79 7.87 -13.88
C PHE A 726 -7.90 8.09 -12.64
N GLN A 727 -7.03 7.13 -12.30
CA GLN A 727 -6.00 7.26 -11.25
C GLN A 727 -4.63 7.71 -11.78
N VAL A 728 -4.33 7.44 -13.06
CA VAL A 728 -3.20 8.03 -13.80
C VAL A 728 -3.58 9.43 -14.28
#